data_AF-A0A8S3UG90-F1
#
_entry.id   AF-A0A8S3UG90-F1
#
_cell.length_a   1.000
_cell.length_b   1.000
_cell.length_c   1.000
_cell.angle_alpha   90.00
_cell.angle_beta   90.00
_cell.angle_gamma   90.00
#
_symmetry.space_group_name_H-M   'P 1'
#
loop_
_entity.id
_entity.type
_entity.pdbx_description
1 polymer ?
#
loop_
_entity_poly.entity_id
_entity_poly.type
_entity_poly.pdbx_seq_one_letter_code
_entity_poly.pdbx_strand_id
1 'polypeptide(L)'
;MNITSAAGVISLLDEPEPQLKVFALEKLNRIVNVFWAEISEAIGKIEILYEDVAFKNSELAALVASKVYYHLGAFDDSLTYALGAGNLFNVNDTTEYVETIIAKCIDHYTKLRVANIDVGEGEQVMIDERLEAIVNRMFQRCLADKQFKQAVGIALETRRIDIFEKAILQADDVNSMLSYSLKVCMSLIGNRQFKKTVLQVLSKLYMGLQTPDYINVCQCFIFLDDPQSVADILERLIKGTEENLLMAYQIAFDLYDSATQQFLQRVTNSLRSTVPLPEPEKSVKTEEDKKDSEMEIDDSKTQATVATDATKATDTTTVKSEPQHPLSEEDKKIQERMKKLQTILGGDLTIGHNLQFLIRNNKTDMLILKNTKDAVRNSVCHSATVMANSFMHCGTTCDQFLRDNLEWLARATNWAKFTATASLGVIHKILVAYSEGGGLYELGLIHANHGGEITEYLLNQLKDASTDMVRHGGCLGLGLAAMGTARQDIYEQLKFNLYQDDAVTGEAAGLAMGLVMLGTKHANAIEDMLAYAKETQHEKILRGLAVGISLTMYERLEEADALIESYVVTKIQSSDASNQAIRKLLHVAVSDVNDDVRRIAVTSLGFLLFSQNVSDLDNQTFIRVNSQTETSNLSDLDNQTFTRVYSQTMTSDVSDLDNQTFIRVNSQTETSDVSDLDNQTFIRVNSQTMTSNLSDLDNQTFIRVNSQTMTSDVSDLDNQTFTRVNNQTMTSDLSDLDNQTFISVYSQTMTSDVSDLDNQTFIRVYSQTMTSDVSDLDNQTFTRVYSQTMTSDVSDLDNQTFIRVYSQTMTSDVSDLDNQTFIRVYSQTMTSDVSGLDNQTFIRVYSQTMTSDVSDLDNQTFIRVYSQTMTSDVSDLNNQTFITVYSQTMTSDVSDLDNQTFIRVNSQTMTSDVSDLDNQTFIRVYSQTMTSDVSDLDNQTFTRVYSQTMTSDVSDLDNQTFISVYSQTMTSDVSDLDNQTFTRV
;
A
#
# COMPACT_ATOMS: atom_id res chain seq x y z
N MET A 1 -1.13 -47.42 -10.78
CA MET A 1 -2.01 -47.37 -11.96
C MET A 1 -2.68 -46.01 -11.96
N ASN A 2 -2.36 -45.14 -12.92
CA ASN A 2 -3.11 -43.91 -13.08
C ASN A 2 -4.44 -44.26 -13.75
N ILE A 3 -5.54 -43.82 -13.14
CA ILE A 3 -6.89 -44.02 -13.66
C ILE A 3 -7.08 -43.03 -14.82
N THR A 4 -7.64 -43.46 -15.94
CA THR A 4 -7.77 -42.64 -17.16
C THR A 4 -9.14 -41.95 -17.30
N SER A 5 -10.13 -42.33 -16.49
CA SER A 5 -11.46 -41.69 -16.39
C SER A 5 -12.15 -42.13 -15.09
N ALA A 6 -12.93 -41.24 -14.48
CA ALA A 6 -13.75 -41.50 -13.30
C ALA A 6 -15.06 -42.25 -13.62
N ALA A 7 -15.47 -42.38 -14.89
CA ALA A 7 -16.72 -43.04 -15.30
C ALA A 7 -16.91 -44.45 -14.69
N GLY A 8 -15.85 -45.26 -14.61
CA GLY A 8 -15.88 -46.59 -13.98
C GLY A 8 -15.96 -46.60 -12.45
N VAL A 9 -15.87 -45.45 -11.80
CA VAL A 9 -16.16 -45.23 -10.37
C VAL A 9 -17.57 -44.66 -10.21
N ILE A 10 -17.99 -43.76 -11.11
CA ILE A 10 -19.35 -43.21 -11.15
C ILE A 10 -20.39 -44.33 -11.37
N SER A 11 -20.11 -45.33 -12.20
CA SER A 11 -21.00 -46.48 -12.40
C SER A 11 -21.19 -47.34 -11.15
N LEU A 12 -20.28 -47.30 -10.17
CA LEU A 12 -20.42 -48.02 -8.89
C LEU A 12 -21.43 -47.34 -7.94
N LEU A 13 -21.87 -46.11 -8.24
CA LEU A 13 -22.95 -45.43 -7.52
C LEU A 13 -24.35 -45.94 -7.92
N ASP A 14 -24.47 -46.55 -9.11
CA ASP A 14 -25.73 -47.10 -9.63
C ASP A 14 -26.04 -48.50 -9.07
N GLU A 15 -25.03 -49.22 -8.55
CA GLU A 15 -25.20 -50.53 -7.93
C GLU A 15 -25.97 -50.42 -6.59
N PRO A 16 -26.87 -51.38 -6.26
CA PRO A 16 -27.75 -51.26 -5.10
C PRO A 16 -27.05 -51.55 -3.75
N GLU A 17 -25.83 -52.08 -3.75
CA GLU A 17 -25.12 -52.48 -2.53
C GLU A 17 -24.41 -51.27 -1.85
N PRO A 18 -24.76 -50.92 -0.59
CA PRO A 18 -24.23 -49.71 0.04
C PRO A 18 -22.72 -49.75 0.29
N GLN A 19 -22.10 -50.93 0.34
CA GLN A 19 -20.64 -51.06 0.47
C GLN A 19 -19.91 -50.59 -0.80
N LEU A 20 -20.46 -50.86 -1.98
CA LEU A 20 -19.92 -50.38 -3.26
C LEU A 20 -20.05 -48.86 -3.36
N LYS A 21 -21.18 -48.30 -2.89
CA LYS A 21 -21.38 -46.84 -2.84
C LYS A 21 -20.39 -46.13 -1.92
N VAL A 22 -20.09 -46.68 -0.73
CA VAL A 22 -19.05 -46.13 0.16
C VAL A 22 -17.66 -46.20 -0.50
N PHE A 23 -17.28 -47.34 -1.08
CA PHE A 23 -16.01 -47.48 -1.78
C PHE A 23 -15.88 -46.53 -3.00
N ALA A 24 -16.98 -46.30 -3.72
CA ALA A 24 -17.03 -45.32 -4.80
C ALA A 24 -16.80 -43.90 -4.27
N LEU A 25 -17.49 -43.48 -3.20
CA LEU A 25 -17.32 -42.15 -2.59
C LEU A 25 -15.91 -41.93 -2.01
N GLU A 26 -15.32 -42.91 -1.32
CA GLU A 26 -13.93 -42.84 -0.83
C GLU A 26 -12.94 -42.64 -1.99
N LYS A 27 -13.18 -43.31 -3.12
CA LYS A 27 -12.32 -43.24 -4.30
C LYS A 27 -12.53 -41.93 -5.08
N LEU A 28 -13.76 -41.44 -5.18
CA LEU A 28 -14.11 -40.13 -5.74
C LEU A 28 -13.42 -38.99 -4.97
N ASN A 29 -13.47 -39.01 -3.64
CA ASN A 29 -12.81 -38.01 -2.78
C ASN A 29 -11.29 -37.88 -3.04
N ARG A 30 -10.63 -38.95 -3.50
CA ARG A 30 -9.19 -38.94 -3.85
C ARG A 30 -8.89 -38.49 -5.28
N ILE A 31 -9.84 -38.58 -6.20
CA ILE A 31 -9.63 -38.27 -7.63
C ILE A 31 -10.34 -36.99 -8.09
N VAL A 32 -11.15 -36.37 -7.22
CA VAL A 32 -11.97 -35.19 -7.56
C VAL A 32 -11.15 -34.04 -8.13
N ASN A 33 -9.97 -33.73 -7.59
CA ASN A 33 -9.11 -32.65 -8.11
C ASN A 33 -8.64 -32.86 -9.56
N VAL A 34 -8.66 -34.11 -10.08
CA VAL A 34 -8.22 -34.44 -11.45
C VAL A 34 -9.42 -34.67 -12.38
N PHE A 35 -10.54 -35.20 -11.87
CA PHE A 35 -11.70 -35.62 -12.67
C PHE A 35 -13.01 -34.89 -12.31
N TRP A 36 -12.97 -33.73 -11.65
CA TRP A 36 -14.16 -32.97 -11.26
C TRP A 36 -15.14 -32.74 -12.42
N ALA A 37 -14.63 -32.52 -13.64
CA ALA A 37 -15.45 -32.34 -14.83
C ALA A 37 -16.34 -33.56 -15.13
N GLU A 38 -15.80 -34.78 -15.11
CA GLU A 38 -16.58 -36.02 -15.29
C GLU A 38 -17.54 -36.27 -14.12
N ILE A 39 -17.18 -35.85 -12.91
CA ILE A 39 -18.00 -36.06 -11.70
C ILE A 39 -19.17 -35.04 -11.67
N SER A 40 -18.98 -33.83 -12.21
CA SER A 40 -20.00 -32.79 -12.24
C SER A 40 -21.25 -33.19 -13.05
N GLU A 41 -21.09 -33.91 -14.17
CA GLU A 41 -22.23 -34.46 -14.94
C GLU A 41 -23.07 -35.47 -14.14
N ALA A 42 -22.51 -36.04 -13.06
CA ALA A 42 -23.15 -37.03 -12.21
C ALA A 42 -23.56 -36.49 -10.83
N ILE A 43 -23.41 -35.19 -10.56
CA ILE A 43 -23.54 -34.61 -9.19
C ILE A 43 -24.90 -34.89 -8.54
N GLY A 44 -26.00 -34.84 -9.31
CA GLY A 44 -27.34 -35.17 -8.83
C GLY A 44 -27.51 -36.60 -8.30
N LYS A 45 -26.63 -37.55 -8.68
CA LYS A 45 -26.60 -38.89 -8.05
C LYS A 45 -26.01 -38.83 -6.63
N ILE A 46 -25.07 -37.93 -6.38
CA ILE A 46 -24.43 -37.72 -5.09
C ILE A 46 -25.38 -36.98 -4.14
N GLU A 47 -26.15 -36.04 -4.66
CA GLU A 47 -27.23 -35.33 -3.94
C GLU A 47 -28.32 -36.30 -3.45
N ILE A 48 -28.80 -37.21 -4.30
CA ILE A 48 -29.76 -38.26 -3.91
C ILE A 48 -29.18 -39.19 -2.82
N LEU A 49 -27.86 -39.42 -2.80
CA LEU A 49 -27.18 -40.19 -1.74
C LEU A 49 -26.91 -39.38 -0.45
N TYR A 50 -27.02 -38.06 -0.51
CA TYR A 50 -26.99 -37.18 0.67
C TYR A 50 -28.39 -37.05 1.30
N GLU A 51 -29.44 -36.95 0.49
CA GLU A 51 -30.83 -36.91 0.94
C GLU A 51 -31.35 -38.24 1.50
N ASP A 52 -30.76 -39.38 1.12
CA ASP A 52 -31.16 -40.70 1.62
C ASP A 52 -30.79 -40.91 3.10
N VAL A 53 -31.77 -40.67 3.98
CA VAL A 53 -31.69 -40.88 5.44
C VAL A 53 -31.34 -42.33 5.83
N ALA A 54 -31.49 -43.32 4.93
CA ALA A 54 -31.05 -44.70 5.18
C ALA A 54 -29.53 -44.91 4.97
N PHE A 55 -28.84 -43.98 4.29
CA PHE A 55 -27.42 -44.12 3.96
C PHE A 55 -26.51 -43.57 5.07
N LYS A 56 -25.81 -44.48 5.76
CA LYS A 56 -24.97 -44.17 6.94
C LYS A 56 -23.76 -43.25 6.68
N ASN A 57 -23.40 -43.02 5.43
CA ASN A 57 -22.22 -42.26 5.03
C ASN A 57 -22.61 -41.00 4.22
N SER A 58 -23.78 -40.43 4.47
CA SER A 58 -24.24 -39.18 3.83
C SER A 58 -23.26 -38.02 4.07
N GLU A 59 -22.58 -37.96 5.22
CA GLU A 59 -21.48 -37.00 5.47
C GLU A 59 -20.36 -37.07 4.40
N LEU A 60 -20.06 -38.29 3.91
CA LEU A 60 -19.02 -38.51 2.89
C LEU A 60 -19.53 -38.12 1.49
N ALA A 61 -20.82 -38.36 1.21
CA ALA A 61 -21.46 -37.87 -0.01
C ALA A 61 -21.46 -36.33 -0.05
N ALA A 62 -21.78 -35.68 1.07
CA ALA A 62 -21.75 -34.23 1.22
C ALA A 62 -20.35 -33.65 1.00
N LEU A 63 -19.30 -34.28 1.55
CA LEU A 63 -17.92 -33.84 1.35
C LEU A 63 -17.49 -33.94 -0.13
N VAL A 64 -17.89 -35.00 -0.84
CA VAL A 64 -17.60 -35.15 -2.27
C VAL A 64 -18.41 -34.14 -3.10
N ALA A 65 -19.71 -33.97 -2.85
CA ALA A 65 -20.54 -32.98 -3.52
C ALA A 65 -19.99 -31.56 -3.35
N SER A 66 -19.62 -31.18 -2.12
CA SER A 66 -18.99 -29.89 -1.84
C SER A 66 -17.69 -29.68 -2.63
N LYS A 67 -16.79 -30.67 -2.68
CA LYS A 67 -15.55 -30.55 -3.47
C LYS A 67 -15.80 -30.39 -4.97
N VAL A 68 -16.86 -31.00 -5.52
CA VAL A 68 -17.25 -30.80 -6.92
C VAL A 68 -17.84 -29.41 -7.12
N TYR A 69 -18.71 -28.93 -6.23
CA TYR A 69 -19.27 -27.58 -6.27
C TYR A 69 -18.20 -26.47 -6.10
N TYR A 70 -17.15 -26.72 -5.32
CA TYR A 70 -15.96 -25.88 -5.23
C TYR A 70 -15.24 -25.75 -6.59
N HIS A 71 -14.95 -26.87 -7.26
CA HIS A 71 -14.32 -26.86 -8.60
C HIS A 71 -15.25 -26.30 -9.70
N LEU A 72 -16.57 -26.31 -9.49
CA LEU A 72 -17.55 -25.60 -10.33
C LEU A 72 -17.64 -24.09 -10.06
N GLY A 73 -17.01 -23.58 -8.99
CA GLY A 73 -17.10 -22.18 -8.55
C GLY A 73 -18.42 -21.80 -7.85
N ALA A 74 -19.27 -22.78 -7.53
CA ALA A 74 -20.56 -22.58 -6.87
C ALA A 74 -20.39 -22.65 -5.34
N PHE A 75 -19.80 -21.60 -4.78
CA PHE A 75 -19.35 -21.59 -3.38
C PHE A 75 -20.49 -21.66 -2.34
N ASP A 76 -21.67 -21.12 -2.62
CA ASP A 76 -22.80 -21.13 -1.68
C ASP A 76 -23.45 -22.53 -1.55
N ASP A 77 -23.54 -23.26 -2.66
CA ASP A 77 -23.94 -24.69 -2.67
C ASP A 77 -22.85 -25.55 -2.01
N SER A 78 -21.58 -25.32 -2.34
CA SER A 78 -20.44 -25.99 -1.70
C SER A 78 -20.44 -25.79 -0.18
N LEU A 79 -20.66 -24.55 0.30
CA LEU A 79 -20.81 -24.25 1.73
C LEU A 79 -21.95 -25.07 2.37
N THR A 80 -23.09 -25.17 1.70
CA THR A 80 -24.25 -25.94 2.18
C THR A 80 -23.93 -27.43 2.33
N TYR A 81 -23.25 -28.04 1.35
CA TYR A 81 -22.80 -29.43 1.45
C TYR A 81 -21.61 -29.62 2.40
N ALA A 82 -20.74 -28.62 2.62
CA ALA A 82 -19.69 -28.67 3.64
C ALA A 82 -20.28 -28.67 5.07
N LEU A 83 -21.30 -27.86 5.33
CA LEU A 83 -22.11 -27.92 6.56
C LEU A 83 -22.88 -29.25 6.68
N GLY A 84 -23.18 -29.89 5.56
CA GLY A 84 -23.70 -31.26 5.46
C GLY A 84 -22.69 -32.35 5.84
N ALA A 85 -21.39 -32.12 5.65
CA ALA A 85 -20.32 -33.10 5.92
C ALA A 85 -19.91 -33.19 7.41
N GLY A 86 -20.36 -32.27 8.25
CA GLY A 86 -20.30 -32.38 9.72
C GLY A 86 -18.88 -32.57 10.28
N ASN A 87 -18.56 -33.79 10.70
CA ASN A 87 -17.25 -34.11 11.30
C ASN A 87 -16.18 -34.51 10.27
N LEU A 88 -16.56 -34.79 9.01
CA LEU A 88 -15.61 -35.07 7.92
C LEU A 88 -15.04 -33.80 7.27
N PHE A 89 -15.59 -32.62 7.59
CA PHE A 89 -14.99 -31.33 7.24
C PHE A 89 -14.10 -30.85 8.39
N ASN A 90 -12.78 -31.06 8.27
CA ASN A 90 -11.82 -30.69 9.30
C ASN A 90 -11.32 -29.24 9.12
N VAL A 91 -11.62 -28.38 10.08
CA VAL A 91 -11.21 -26.95 10.12
C VAL A 91 -9.69 -26.78 10.34
N ASN A 92 -8.99 -27.85 10.69
CA ASN A 92 -7.54 -27.86 10.91
C ASN A 92 -6.71 -28.24 9.66
N ASP A 93 -7.34 -28.69 8.57
CA ASP A 93 -6.63 -29.09 7.35
C ASP A 93 -6.27 -27.83 6.51
N THR A 94 -4.97 -27.55 6.35
CA THR A 94 -4.45 -26.47 5.50
C THR A 94 -4.50 -26.84 4.02
N THR A 95 -5.71 -26.99 3.48
CA THR A 95 -5.95 -27.25 2.05
C THR A 95 -6.72 -26.09 1.45
N GLU A 96 -6.38 -25.70 0.22
CA GLU A 96 -7.01 -24.60 -0.54
C GLU A 96 -8.55 -24.66 -0.48
N TYR A 97 -9.12 -25.86 -0.61
CA TYR A 97 -10.55 -26.14 -0.46
C TYR A 97 -11.08 -25.78 0.94
N VAL A 98 -10.44 -26.25 2.02
CA VAL A 98 -10.88 -25.94 3.39
C VAL A 98 -10.74 -24.45 3.70
N GLU A 99 -9.64 -23.82 3.28
CA GLU A 99 -9.38 -22.40 3.54
C GLU A 99 -10.36 -21.50 2.76
N THR A 100 -10.63 -21.80 1.49
CA THR A 100 -11.64 -21.08 0.70
C THR A 100 -13.03 -21.25 1.29
N ILE A 101 -13.40 -22.46 1.72
CA ILE A 101 -14.72 -22.72 2.34
C ILE A 101 -14.82 -22.10 3.73
N ILE A 102 -13.74 -21.99 4.51
CA ILE A 102 -13.73 -21.21 5.76
C ILE A 102 -13.94 -19.72 5.47
N ALA A 103 -13.24 -19.15 4.47
CA ALA A 103 -13.47 -17.76 4.05
C ALA A 103 -14.94 -17.53 3.64
N LYS A 104 -15.53 -18.44 2.86
CA LYS A 104 -16.95 -18.36 2.46
C LYS A 104 -17.93 -18.61 3.60
N CYS A 105 -17.60 -19.45 4.59
CA CYS A 105 -18.36 -19.56 5.85
C CYS A 105 -18.46 -18.19 6.53
N ILE A 106 -17.33 -17.48 6.65
CA ILE A 106 -17.23 -16.18 7.34
C ILE A 106 -17.98 -15.11 6.53
N ASP A 107 -17.73 -14.99 5.22
CA ASP A 107 -18.45 -14.10 4.30
C ASP A 107 -19.98 -14.24 4.41
N HIS A 108 -20.47 -15.47 4.53
CA HIS A 108 -21.90 -15.74 4.61
C HIS A 108 -22.45 -15.45 6.02
N TYR A 109 -21.73 -15.84 7.06
CA TYR A 109 -22.10 -15.58 8.46
C TYR A 109 -22.11 -14.08 8.80
N THR A 110 -21.14 -13.29 8.30
CA THR A 110 -21.10 -11.83 8.48
C THR A 110 -22.29 -11.15 7.80
N LYS A 111 -22.60 -11.51 6.54
CA LYS A 111 -23.78 -11.00 5.81
C LYS A 111 -25.09 -11.26 6.56
N LEU A 112 -25.29 -12.48 7.07
CA LEU A 112 -26.46 -12.82 7.89
C LEU A 112 -26.50 -12.04 9.21
N ARG A 113 -25.35 -11.90 9.90
CA ARG A 113 -25.23 -11.13 11.15
C ARG A 113 -25.51 -9.63 10.94
N VAL A 114 -25.05 -9.05 9.83
CA VAL A 114 -25.32 -7.65 9.45
C VAL A 114 -26.81 -7.46 9.21
N ALA A 115 -27.43 -8.29 8.36
CA ALA A 115 -28.85 -8.22 8.06
C ALA A 115 -29.74 -8.36 9.33
N ASN A 116 -29.40 -9.26 10.24
CA ASN A 116 -30.12 -9.49 11.51
C ASN A 116 -29.96 -8.38 12.56
N ILE A 117 -29.13 -7.36 12.30
CA ILE A 117 -28.93 -6.19 13.15
C ILE A 117 -29.54 -4.94 12.51
N ASP A 118 -29.50 -4.86 11.18
CA ASP A 118 -30.09 -3.77 10.42
C ASP A 118 -31.63 -3.96 10.27
N VAL A 119 -32.13 -5.21 10.38
CA VAL A 119 -33.53 -5.58 10.62
C VAL A 119 -33.76 -5.78 12.13
N GLY A 120 -34.80 -5.15 12.68
CA GLY A 120 -35.11 -5.20 14.12
C GLY A 120 -35.52 -6.59 14.64
N GLU A 121 -35.52 -6.75 15.97
CA GLU A 121 -35.62 -8.01 16.73
C GLU A 121 -36.79 -8.97 16.40
N GLY A 122 -37.76 -8.56 15.58
CA GLY A 122 -38.92 -9.36 15.18
C GLY A 122 -38.76 -10.20 13.90
N GLU A 123 -37.78 -9.91 13.03
CA GLU A 123 -37.61 -10.57 11.71
C GLU A 123 -36.18 -11.15 11.51
N GLN A 124 -35.49 -11.51 12.59
CA GLN A 124 -34.15 -12.12 12.52
C GLN A 124 -34.18 -13.49 11.84
N VAL A 125 -33.35 -13.66 10.81
CA VAL A 125 -33.13 -14.92 10.12
C VAL A 125 -32.40 -15.89 11.06
N MET A 126 -32.95 -17.08 11.29
CA MET A 126 -32.25 -18.11 12.06
C MET A 126 -30.95 -18.52 11.35
N ILE A 127 -29.83 -18.35 12.04
CA ILE A 127 -28.51 -18.79 11.59
C ILE A 127 -28.34 -20.27 11.96
N ASP A 128 -27.80 -21.08 11.05
CA ASP A 128 -27.50 -22.50 11.32
C ASP A 128 -26.45 -22.62 12.44
N GLU A 129 -26.77 -23.40 13.48
CA GLU A 129 -25.86 -23.74 14.58
C GLU A 129 -24.54 -24.35 14.07
N ARG A 130 -24.56 -25.05 12.93
CA ARG A 130 -23.36 -25.62 12.28
C ARG A 130 -22.42 -24.55 11.76
N LEU A 131 -22.97 -23.49 11.16
CA LEU A 131 -22.19 -22.37 10.64
C LEU A 131 -21.56 -21.58 11.79
N GLU A 132 -22.33 -21.33 12.86
CA GLU A 132 -21.78 -20.75 14.10
C GLU A 132 -20.74 -21.68 14.75
N ALA A 133 -20.91 -23.01 14.70
CA ALA A 133 -19.94 -23.96 15.23
C ALA A 133 -18.60 -23.96 14.46
N ILE A 134 -18.61 -23.85 13.13
CA ILE A 134 -17.37 -23.71 12.34
C ILE A 134 -16.67 -22.38 12.68
N VAL A 135 -17.41 -21.27 12.71
CA VAL A 135 -16.88 -19.96 13.07
C VAL A 135 -16.29 -19.98 14.50
N ASN A 136 -16.99 -20.60 15.46
CA ASN A 136 -16.49 -20.79 16.84
C ASN A 136 -15.21 -21.64 16.91
N ARG A 137 -15.10 -22.72 16.12
CA ARG A 137 -13.87 -23.53 16.02
C ARG A 137 -12.70 -22.72 15.46
N MET A 138 -12.94 -21.89 14.44
CA MET A 138 -11.90 -21.02 13.90
C MET A 138 -11.45 -19.94 14.90
N PHE A 139 -12.37 -19.31 15.64
CA PHE A 139 -12.00 -18.42 16.74
C PHE A 139 -11.17 -19.13 17.82
N GLN A 140 -11.50 -20.38 18.17
CA GLN A 140 -10.69 -21.18 19.10
C GLN A 140 -9.28 -21.46 18.55
N ARG A 141 -9.15 -21.71 17.23
CA ARG A 141 -7.85 -21.84 16.55
C ARG A 141 -7.04 -20.55 16.62
N CYS A 142 -7.59 -19.40 16.20
CA CYS A 142 -6.87 -18.12 16.28
C CYS A 142 -6.43 -17.73 17.71
N LEU A 143 -7.21 -18.09 18.74
CA LEU A 143 -6.84 -17.88 20.14
C LEU A 143 -5.74 -18.85 20.62
N ALA A 144 -5.75 -20.11 20.16
CA ALA A 144 -4.69 -21.08 20.44
C ALA A 144 -3.36 -20.73 19.72
N ASP A 145 -3.46 -20.28 18.47
CA ASP A 145 -2.35 -19.85 17.61
C ASP A 145 -1.83 -18.44 17.98
N LYS A 146 -2.34 -17.83 19.07
CA LYS A 146 -2.01 -16.47 19.57
C LYS A 146 -2.25 -15.32 18.58
N GLN A 147 -3.05 -15.52 17.54
CA GLN A 147 -3.38 -14.51 16.53
C GLN A 147 -4.49 -13.55 17.00
N PHE A 148 -4.29 -12.88 18.13
CA PHE A 148 -5.30 -12.01 18.76
C PHE A 148 -5.77 -10.86 17.87
N LYS A 149 -4.89 -10.28 17.04
CA LYS A 149 -5.27 -9.24 16.05
C LYS A 149 -6.30 -9.78 15.04
N GLN A 150 -6.06 -10.98 14.50
CA GLN A 150 -6.97 -11.66 13.57
C GLN A 150 -8.33 -11.90 14.25
N ALA A 151 -8.32 -12.46 15.46
CA ALA A 151 -9.52 -12.71 16.25
C ALA A 151 -10.32 -11.44 16.55
N VAL A 152 -9.66 -10.30 16.81
CA VAL A 152 -10.32 -9.00 16.97
C VAL A 152 -10.99 -8.54 15.67
N GLY A 153 -10.30 -8.63 14.52
CA GLY A 153 -10.86 -8.29 13.21
C GLY A 153 -12.14 -9.07 12.89
N ILE A 154 -12.06 -10.41 12.93
CA ILE A 154 -13.20 -11.30 12.66
C ILE A 154 -14.33 -11.07 13.68
N ALA A 155 -14.02 -10.76 14.95
CA ALA A 155 -15.05 -10.46 15.96
C ALA A 155 -15.80 -9.15 15.67
N LEU A 156 -15.14 -8.14 15.11
CA LEU A 156 -15.76 -6.89 14.69
C LEU A 156 -16.60 -7.07 13.41
N GLU A 157 -16.09 -7.80 12.41
CA GLU A 157 -16.82 -8.15 11.17
C GLU A 157 -18.08 -8.96 11.45
N THR A 158 -17.97 -9.98 12.30
CA THR A 158 -19.12 -10.82 12.73
C THR A 158 -20.04 -10.11 13.73
N ARG A 159 -19.72 -8.86 14.09
CA ARG A 159 -20.40 -8.02 15.10
C ARG A 159 -20.56 -8.72 16.47
N ARG A 160 -19.62 -9.62 16.86
CA ARG A 160 -19.68 -10.43 18.10
C ARG A 160 -18.79 -9.88 19.22
N ILE A 161 -19.44 -9.06 20.05
CA ILE A 161 -18.86 -8.45 21.27
C ILE A 161 -18.30 -9.50 22.25
N ASP A 162 -18.96 -10.65 22.40
CA ASP A 162 -18.59 -11.65 23.41
C ASP A 162 -17.25 -12.36 23.11
N ILE A 163 -16.82 -12.41 21.85
CA ILE A 163 -15.50 -12.93 21.48
C ILE A 163 -14.47 -11.80 21.40
N PHE A 164 -14.86 -10.61 20.96
CA PHE A 164 -14.02 -9.40 21.04
C PHE A 164 -13.49 -9.17 22.46
N GLU A 165 -14.37 -9.26 23.47
CA GLU A 165 -13.99 -9.16 24.89
C GLU A 165 -13.03 -10.28 25.33
N LYS A 166 -13.30 -11.54 24.94
CA LYS A 166 -12.43 -12.68 25.26
C LYS A 166 -11.05 -12.58 24.61
N ALA A 167 -10.97 -12.14 23.36
CA ALA A 167 -9.73 -12.01 22.61
C ALA A 167 -8.81 -10.94 23.21
N ILE A 168 -9.38 -9.83 23.69
CA ILE A 168 -8.63 -8.78 24.40
C ILE A 168 -8.16 -9.28 25.77
N LEU A 169 -9.01 -10.00 26.53
CA LEU A 169 -8.67 -10.50 27.87
C LEU A 169 -7.71 -11.70 27.87
N GLN A 170 -7.53 -12.41 26.75
CA GLN A 170 -6.60 -13.54 26.61
C GLN A 170 -5.26 -13.17 25.96
N ALA A 171 -5.10 -11.93 25.46
CA ALA A 171 -3.88 -11.48 24.81
C ALA A 171 -2.71 -11.32 25.80
N ASP A 172 -1.48 -11.61 25.34
CA ASP A 172 -0.26 -11.42 26.14
C ASP A 172 0.00 -9.93 26.47
N ASP A 173 -0.49 -9.00 25.63
CA ASP A 173 -0.50 -7.55 25.89
C ASP A 173 -1.90 -6.97 25.63
N VAL A 174 -2.62 -6.73 26.72
CA VAL A 174 -3.98 -6.16 26.71
C VAL A 174 -3.97 -4.68 26.29
N ASN A 175 -2.92 -3.91 26.60
CA ASN A 175 -2.89 -2.46 26.35
C ASN A 175 -2.70 -2.16 24.85
N SER A 176 -1.79 -2.89 24.19
CA SER A 176 -1.63 -2.79 22.73
C SER A 176 -2.85 -3.31 21.99
N MET A 177 -3.49 -4.39 22.47
CA MET A 177 -4.73 -4.89 21.84
C MET A 177 -5.92 -3.95 22.03
N LEU A 178 -6.07 -3.30 23.18
CA LEU A 178 -7.09 -2.26 23.38
C LEU A 178 -6.86 -1.06 22.44
N SER A 179 -5.62 -0.58 22.35
CA SER A 179 -5.25 0.55 21.47
C SER A 179 -5.45 0.23 19.99
N TYR A 180 -5.08 -0.98 19.55
CA TYR A 180 -5.38 -1.49 18.21
C TYR A 180 -6.89 -1.58 17.95
N SER A 181 -7.65 -2.14 18.91
CA SER A 181 -9.10 -2.26 18.83
C SER A 181 -9.80 -0.90 18.75
N LEU A 182 -9.30 0.12 19.46
CA LEU A 182 -9.78 1.49 19.35
C LEU A 182 -9.49 2.07 17.97
N LYS A 183 -8.27 1.90 17.43
CA LYS A 183 -7.92 2.35 16.06
C LYS A 183 -8.84 1.72 15.00
N VAL A 184 -9.04 0.40 15.04
CA VAL A 184 -9.92 -0.32 14.10
C VAL A 184 -11.39 0.06 14.30
N CYS A 185 -11.86 0.23 15.54
CA CYS A 185 -13.20 0.74 15.83
C CYS A 185 -13.41 2.15 15.24
N MET A 186 -12.38 3.00 15.27
CA MET A 186 -12.45 4.35 14.74
C MET A 186 -12.42 4.41 13.21
N SER A 187 -11.61 3.60 12.52
CA SER A 187 -11.49 3.62 11.06
C SER A 187 -12.52 2.74 10.33
N LEU A 188 -12.73 1.49 10.76
CA LEU A 188 -13.45 0.47 9.99
C LEU A 188 -14.97 0.48 10.24
N ILE A 189 -15.42 0.91 11.42
CA ILE A 189 -16.83 0.82 11.80
C ILE A 189 -17.61 2.08 11.37
N GLY A 190 -18.30 1.99 10.23
CA GLY A 190 -19.21 3.01 9.74
C GLY A 190 -20.55 3.09 10.50
N ASN A 191 -21.11 1.95 10.93
CA ASN A 191 -22.40 1.93 11.65
C ASN A 191 -22.26 2.52 13.06
N ARG A 192 -22.83 3.72 13.28
CA ARG A 192 -22.75 4.48 14.54
C ARG A 192 -23.35 3.74 15.75
N GLN A 193 -24.38 2.94 15.57
CA GLN A 193 -25.00 2.20 16.68
C GLN A 193 -24.10 1.04 17.14
N PHE A 194 -23.52 0.28 16.21
CA PHE A 194 -22.54 -0.76 16.56
C PHE A 194 -21.26 -0.15 17.14
N LYS A 195 -20.75 0.96 16.57
CA LYS A 195 -19.60 1.73 17.09
C LYS A 195 -19.82 2.15 18.55
N LYS A 196 -21.02 2.64 18.90
CA LYS A 196 -21.39 2.93 20.30
C LYS A 196 -21.31 1.70 21.20
N THR A 197 -21.83 0.54 20.78
CA THR A 197 -21.76 -0.68 21.61
C THR A 197 -20.34 -1.18 21.82
N VAL A 198 -19.46 -1.10 20.80
CA VAL A 198 -18.04 -1.46 20.91
C VAL A 198 -17.29 -0.48 21.83
N LEU A 199 -17.51 0.83 21.70
CA LEU A 199 -16.91 1.85 22.58
C LEU A 199 -17.36 1.70 24.05
N GLN A 200 -18.61 1.31 24.29
CA GLN A 200 -19.12 1.00 25.64
C GLN A 200 -18.54 -0.27 26.26
N VAL A 201 -17.91 -1.13 25.47
CA VAL A 201 -17.21 -2.34 25.94
C VAL A 201 -15.73 -2.04 26.16
N LEU A 202 -15.10 -1.32 25.21
CA LEU A 202 -13.75 -0.80 25.38
C LEU A 202 -13.60 0.05 26.65
N SER A 203 -14.52 1.00 26.91
CA SER A 203 -14.43 1.84 28.12
C SER A 203 -14.55 1.05 29.42
N LYS A 204 -15.34 -0.05 29.45
CA LYS A 204 -15.40 -0.98 30.58
C LYS A 204 -14.11 -1.78 30.75
N LEU A 205 -13.50 -2.24 29.64
CA LEU A 205 -12.26 -2.99 29.67
C LEU A 205 -11.07 -2.14 30.13
N TYR A 206 -10.94 -0.90 29.63
CA TYR A 206 -9.95 0.06 30.13
C TYR A 206 -10.14 0.38 31.62
N MET A 207 -11.39 0.44 32.13
CA MET A 207 -11.66 0.58 33.57
C MET A 207 -11.34 -0.69 34.40
N GLY A 208 -11.28 -1.87 33.76
CA GLY A 208 -10.97 -3.15 34.40
C GLY A 208 -9.47 -3.44 34.55
N LEU A 209 -8.60 -2.61 33.97
CA LEU A 209 -7.15 -2.74 34.06
C LEU A 209 -6.64 -2.46 35.49
N GLN A 210 -5.51 -3.07 35.85
CA GLN A 210 -4.86 -2.85 37.16
C GLN A 210 -4.48 -1.37 37.38
N THR A 211 -4.13 -0.68 36.29
CA THR A 211 -3.98 0.77 36.21
C THR A 211 -4.93 1.28 35.11
N PRO A 212 -6.10 1.85 35.46
CA PRO A 212 -7.05 2.32 34.46
C PRO A 212 -6.49 3.45 33.61
N ASP A 213 -6.55 3.28 32.29
CA ASP A 213 -6.18 4.32 31.33
C ASP A 213 -7.33 5.31 31.16
N TYR A 214 -7.29 6.39 31.93
CA TYR A 214 -8.33 7.41 31.91
C TYR A 214 -8.35 8.25 30.63
N ILE A 215 -7.26 8.31 29.86
CA ILE A 215 -7.16 9.12 28.63
C ILE A 215 -7.98 8.43 27.53
N ASN A 216 -7.69 7.16 27.25
CA ASN A 216 -8.45 6.38 26.27
C ASN A 216 -9.92 6.18 26.69
N VAL A 217 -10.21 6.08 27.98
CA VAL A 217 -11.59 6.07 28.51
C VAL A 217 -12.32 7.38 28.22
N CYS A 218 -11.68 8.54 28.43
CA CYS A 218 -12.30 9.83 28.15
C CYS A 218 -12.51 10.04 26.64
N GLN A 219 -11.55 9.63 25.79
CA GLN A 219 -11.75 9.61 24.33
C GLN A 219 -12.97 8.76 23.94
N CYS A 220 -13.12 7.56 24.50
CA CYS A 220 -14.31 6.73 24.28
C CYS A 220 -15.61 7.46 24.68
N PHE A 221 -15.62 8.18 25.81
CA PHE A 221 -16.83 8.92 26.25
C PHE A 221 -17.14 10.17 25.43
N ILE A 222 -16.15 10.86 24.85
CA ILE A 222 -16.38 11.93 23.87
C ILE A 222 -17.17 11.37 22.67
N PHE A 223 -16.73 10.25 22.08
CA PHE A 223 -17.41 9.63 20.95
C PHE A 223 -18.77 8.98 21.29
N LEU A 224 -19.05 8.75 22.57
CA LEU A 224 -20.36 8.28 23.06
C LEU A 224 -21.36 9.41 23.34
N ASP A 225 -20.90 10.67 23.47
CA ASP A 225 -21.63 11.82 24.03
C ASP A 225 -22.18 11.55 25.46
N ASP A 226 -21.34 10.98 26.33
CA ASP A 226 -21.63 10.82 27.77
C ASP A 226 -20.78 11.76 28.65
N PRO A 227 -21.28 12.98 28.96
CA PRO A 227 -20.58 13.92 29.82
C PRO A 227 -20.69 13.59 31.32
N GLN A 228 -21.58 12.68 31.74
CA GLN A 228 -21.73 12.34 33.16
C GLN A 228 -20.61 11.40 33.61
N SER A 229 -20.35 10.34 32.84
CA SER A 229 -19.25 9.41 33.14
C SER A 229 -17.88 10.11 33.18
N VAL A 230 -17.66 11.17 32.38
CA VAL A 230 -16.44 11.98 32.43
C VAL A 230 -16.38 12.86 33.68
N ALA A 231 -17.49 13.49 34.08
CA ALA A 231 -17.56 14.28 35.31
C ALA A 231 -17.28 13.41 36.56
N ASP A 232 -17.88 12.21 36.64
CA ASP A 232 -17.66 11.25 37.73
C ASP A 232 -16.19 10.80 37.84
N ILE A 233 -15.51 10.60 36.70
CA ILE A 233 -14.07 10.28 36.66
C ILE A 233 -13.25 11.45 37.20
N LEU A 234 -13.49 12.68 36.72
CA LEU A 234 -12.75 13.87 37.14
C LEU A 234 -12.94 14.17 38.63
N GLU A 235 -14.16 13.99 39.15
CA GLU A 235 -14.44 14.13 40.59
C GLU A 235 -13.72 13.05 41.42
N ARG A 236 -13.75 11.79 40.97
CA ARG A 236 -13.02 10.68 41.63
C ARG A 236 -11.51 10.91 41.65
N LEU A 237 -10.94 11.48 40.58
CA LEU A 237 -9.51 11.78 40.50
C LEU A 237 -9.10 12.97 41.38
N ILE A 238 -9.89 14.06 41.41
CA ILE A 238 -9.65 15.23 42.29
C ILE A 238 -9.62 14.86 43.78
N LYS A 239 -10.50 13.92 44.18
CA LYS A 239 -10.60 13.37 45.53
C LYS A 239 -9.44 12.39 45.88
N GLY A 240 -8.55 12.11 44.95
CA GLY A 240 -7.43 11.19 45.11
C GLY A 240 -6.09 11.83 45.51
N THR A 241 -5.02 11.06 45.28
CA THR A 241 -3.61 11.44 45.46
C THR A 241 -3.19 12.58 44.53
N GLU A 242 -1.99 13.14 44.74
CA GLU A 242 -1.48 14.21 43.86
C GLU A 242 -1.15 13.71 42.45
N GLU A 243 -0.84 12.43 42.29
CA GLU A 243 -0.71 11.76 40.98
C GLU A 243 -2.06 11.72 40.25
N ASN A 244 -3.13 11.32 40.93
CA ASN A 244 -4.48 11.35 40.36
C ASN A 244 -4.93 12.78 40.00
N LEU A 245 -4.51 13.78 40.76
CA LEU A 245 -4.76 15.19 40.44
C LEU A 245 -4.01 15.64 39.16
N LEU A 246 -2.78 15.17 38.96
CA LEU A 246 -2.02 15.45 37.73
C LEU A 246 -2.69 14.80 36.51
N MET A 247 -3.14 13.54 36.64
CA MET A 247 -3.95 12.86 35.62
C MET A 247 -5.24 13.64 35.32
N ALA A 248 -5.96 14.14 36.34
CA ALA A 248 -7.16 14.95 36.15
C ALA A 248 -6.90 16.25 35.35
N TYR A 249 -5.74 16.88 35.54
CA TYR A 249 -5.35 18.04 34.74
C TYR A 249 -4.98 17.66 33.29
N GLN A 250 -4.26 16.56 33.07
CA GLN A 250 -3.98 16.04 31.72
C GLN A 250 -5.28 15.77 30.95
N ILE A 251 -6.19 14.99 31.55
CA ILE A 251 -7.52 14.70 30.98
C ILE A 251 -8.29 16.00 30.69
N ALA A 252 -8.17 17.04 31.52
CA ALA A 252 -8.85 18.30 31.28
C ALA A 252 -8.25 19.12 30.12
N PHE A 253 -6.95 19.03 29.85
CA PHE A 253 -6.34 19.58 28.63
C PHE A 253 -6.74 18.75 27.41
N ASP A 254 -6.61 17.42 27.46
CA ASP A 254 -6.99 16.51 26.38
C ASP A 254 -8.47 16.67 26.00
N LEU A 255 -9.35 16.83 27.00
CA LEU A 255 -10.78 17.06 26.81
C LEU A 255 -11.07 18.45 26.22
N TYR A 256 -10.33 19.48 26.63
CA TYR A 256 -10.47 20.83 26.07
C TYR A 256 -10.07 20.88 24.58
N ASP A 257 -8.99 20.19 24.19
CA ASP A 257 -8.53 20.15 22.80
C ASP A 257 -9.32 19.15 21.92
N SER A 258 -9.89 18.09 22.50
CA SER A 258 -10.55 16.99 21.74
C SER A 258 -12.08 16.99 21.75
N ALA A 259 -12.75 17.63 22.72
CA ALA A 259 -14.21 17.56 22.86
C ALA A 259 -14.92 18.78 22.27
N THR A 260 -16.20 18.61 21.91
CA THR A 260 -17.02 19.73 21.44
C THR A 260 -17.35 20.70 22.57
N GLN A 261 -17.50 21.99 22.24
CA GLN A 261 -17.80 23.03 23.23
C GLN A 261 -19.11 22.77 23.99
N GLN A 262 -20.08 22.11 23.35
CA GLN A 262 -21.31 21.68 24.02
C GLN A 262 -21.04 20.58 25.07
N PHE A 263 -20.14 19.63 24.77
CA PHE A 263 -19.73 18.59 25.73
C PHE A 263 -19.02 19.19 26.95
N LEU A 264 -18.05 20.09 26.72
CA LEU A 264 -17.32 20.81 27.78
C LEU A 264 -18.26 21.59 28.71
N GLN A 265 -19.27 22.26 28.16
CA GLN A 265 -20.29 22.95 28.96
C GLN A 265 -21.18 21.98 29.75
N ARG A 266 -21.57 20.84 29.18
CA ARG A 266 -22.31 19.79 29.92
C ARG A 266 -21.49 19.25 31.09
N VAL A 267 -20.23 18.84 30.85
CA VAL A 267 -19.30 18.35 31.89
C VAL A 267 -19.09 19.39 32.99
N THR A 268 -18.85 20.65 32.62
CA THR A 268 -18.66 21.75 33.57
C THR A 268 -19.90 22.00 34.42
N ASN A 269 -21.10 21.88 33.86
CA ASN A 269 -22.35 22.01 34.61
C ASN A 269 -22.62 20.79 35.52
N SER A 270 -22.28 19.57 35.10
CA SER A 270 -22.30 18.39 35.97
C SER A 270 -21.37 18.55 37.17
N LEU A 271 -20.11 18.95 36.95
CA LEU A 271 -19.11 19.23 38.00
C LEU A 271 -19.50 20.39 38.94
N ARG A 272 -20.40 21.28 38.51
CA ARG A 272 -21.01 22.33 39.36
C ARG A 272 -22.22 21.83 40.15
N SER A 273 -22.88 20.76 39.70
CA SER A 273 -24.10 20.24 40.33
C SER A 273 -23.83 19.30 41.52
N THR A 274 -22.68 18.62 41.54
CA THR A 274 -22.29 17.69 42.62
C THR A 274 -21.72 18.39 43.86
N VAL A 275 -21.36 19.68 43.77
CA VAL A 275 -20.77 20.47 44.88
C VAL A 275 -21.54 21.78 45.07
N PRO A 276 -22.26 21.99 46.19
CA PRO A 276 -22.92 23.26 46.49
C PRO A 276 -21.91 24.39 46.76
N LEU A 277 -21.60 25.17 45.72
CA LEU A 277 -20.91 26.44 45.87
C LEU A 277 -21.90 27.52 46.34
N PRO A 278 -21.56 28.37 47.33
CA PRO A 278 -22.31 29.59 47.60
C PRO A 278 -22.28 30.54 46.39
N GLU A 279 -23.35 31.31 46.18
CA GLU A 279 -23.37 32.37 45.16
C GLU A 279 -22.22 33.38 45.40
N PRO A 280 -21.63 33.95 44.33
CA PRO A 280 -20.59 34.95 44.48
C PRO A 280 -21.12 36.21 45.18
N GLU A 281 -20.38 36.68 46.18
CA GLU A 281 -20.72 37.91 46.90
C GLU A 281 -20.81 39.10 45.94
N LYS A 282 -21.95 39.81 45.97
CA LYS A 282 -22.10 41.06 45.22
C LYS A 282 -21.07 42.07 45.73
N SER A 283 -20.19 42.50 44.84
CA SER A 283 -19.05 43.38 45.15
C SER A 283 -19.51 44.62 45.92
N VAL A 284 -19.04 44.75 47.17
CA VAL A 284 -19.21 45.97 47.97
C VAL A 284 -18.51 47.11 47.24
N LYS A 285 -19.27 48.14 46.87
CA LYS A 285 -18.69 49.39 46.38
C LYS A 285 -18.03 50.12 47.55
N THR A 286 -16.70 50.17 47.56
CA THR A 286 -15.98 51.08 48.44
C THR A 286 -16.05 52.49 47.84
N GLU A 287 -16.86 53.36 48.43
CA GLU A 287 -16.92 54.78 48.08
C GLU A 287 -15.82 55.56 48.81
N GLU A 288 -14.90 56.17 48.08
CA GLU A 288 -14.19 57.38 48.53
C GLU A 288 -14.10 58.40 47.40
N ASP A 289 -14.01 59.68 47.79
CA ASP A 289 -13.86 60.88 46.95
C ASP A 289 -14.86 61.15 45.82
N LYS A 290 -16.03 61.67 46.23
CA LYS A 290 -16.51 62.94 45.66
C LYS A 290 -17.35 63.77 46.63
N LYS A 291 -16.74 64.82 47.19
CA LYS A 291 -17.46 65.97 47.74
C LYS A 291 -17.71 66.98 46.62
N ASP A 292 -18.96 67.36 46.38
CA ASP A 292 -19.51 68.63 46.90
C ASP A 292 -20.93 68.91 46.37
N SER A 293 -21.65 69.77 47.09
CA SER A 293 -22.94 70.42 46.72
C SER A 293 -24.15 69.52 46.41
N GLU A 294 -24.93 69.23 47.46
CA GLU A 294 -26.39 69.05 47.36
C GLU A 294 -27.08 70.40 47.11
N MET A 295 -28.23 70.41 46.43
CA MET A 295 -29.37 71.27 46.81
C MET A 295 -30.70 70.76 46.21
N GLU A 296 -31.80 71.10 46.90
CA GLU A 296 -33.22 70.78 46.61
C GLU A 296 -33.60 69.28 46.79
N ILE A 297 -34.39 68.83 47.79
CA ILE A 297 -35.56 69.33 48.57
C ILE A 297 -36.93 68.93 47.96
N ASP A 298 -37.40 67.70 48.25
CA ASP A 298 -38.52 67.41 49.20
C ASP A 298 -39.68 66.46 48.78
N ASP A 299 -40.29 65.93 49.85
CA ASP A 299 -41.28 64.87 50.12
C ASP A 299 -42.49 64.59 49.17
N SER A 300 -42.49 63.37 48.62
CA SER A 300 -43.31 62.23 49.11
C SER A 300 -44.78 61.89 48.69
N LYS A 301 -45.04 60.57 48.85
CA LYS A 301 -46.25 59.87 49.38
C LYS A 301 -47.48 59.59 48.51
N THR A 302 -48.06 58.42 48.85
CA THR A 302 -49.41 57.88 48.53
C THR A 302 -49.71 57.63 47.04
N GLN A 303 -49.94 56.39 46.58
CA GLN A 303 -51.09 55.48 46.86
C GLN A 303 -52.44 56.05 46.34
N ALA A 304 -53.37 55.27 45.78
CA ALA A 304 -53.59 53.82 45.94
C ALA A 304 -54.35 53.16 44.76
N THR A 305 -54.09 51.85 44.53
CA THR A 305 -55.04 50.72 44.28
C THR A 305 -56.12 50.83 43.16
N VAL A 306 -56.87 49.79 42.73
CA VAL A 306 -57.00 48.32 42.96
C VAL A 306 -57.46 47.72 41.60
N ALA A 307 -57.40 46.43 41.22
CA ALA A 307 -56.92 45.12 41.73
C ALA A 307 -56.64 44.24 40.45
N THR A 308 -56.41 42.93 40.39
CA THR A 308 -56.45 41.73 41.28
C THR A 308 -55.11 40.97 41.15
N ASP A 309 -54.86 39.69 41.48
CA ASP A 309 -55.64 38.53 41.98
C ASP A 309 -54.71 37.61 42.81
N ALA A 310 -55.23 36.92 43.84
CA ALA A 310 -54.49 35.90 44.62
C ALA A 310 -55.36 35.16 45.66
N THR A 311 -55.21 33.83 45.77
CA THR A 311 -55.88 33.00 46.82
C THR A 311 -54.89 32.22 47.69
N LYS A 312 -55.05 32.37 49.02
CA LYS A 312 -54.98 31.39 50.13
C LYS A 312 -54.43 29.97 49.82
N ALA A 313 -53.64 29.29 50.66
CA ALA A 313 -53.20 29.46 52.07
C ALA A 313 -51.87 28.65 52.28
N THR A 314 -51.22 28.47 53.44
CA THR A 314 -51.55 28.65 54.88
C THR A 314 -50.27 28.95 55.68
N ASP A 315 -50.39 29.33 56.96
CA ASP A 315 -49.30 29.84 57.81
C ASP A 315 -48.82 28.84 58.90
N THR A 316 -47.65 29.10 59.49
CA THR A 316 -46.96 28.37 60.60
C THR A 316 -46.41 26.96 60.24
N THR A 317 -45.28 26.48 60.78
CA THR A 317 -44.62 26.80 62.07
C THR A 317 -43.07 26.78 61.97
N THR A 318 -42.40 27.43 62.91
CA THR A 318 -40.93 27.56 63.03
C THR A 318 -40.15 26.26 63.24
N VAL A 319 -39.00 26.12 62.56
CA VAL A 319 -37.81 25.42 63.07
C VAL A 319 -36.60 26.36 62.94
N LYS A 320 -35.63 26.25 63.86
CA LYS A 320 -34.55 27.24 64.04
C LYS A 320 -33.45 27.15 62.98
N SER A 321 -32.86 28.31 62.69
CA SER A 321 -31.48 28.42 62.21
C SER A 321 -30.47 28.21 63.35
N GLU A 322 -29.59 27.23 63.23
CA GLU A 322 -28.41 26.99 64.09
C GLU A 322 -27.38 26.18 63.25
N PRO A 323 -26.07 26.18 63.58
CA PRO A 323 -25.13 26.98 62.77
C PRO A 323 -24.32 26.21 61.72
N GLN A 324 -23.58 26.99 60.92
CA GLN A 324 -22.55 26.54 59.99
C GLN A 324 -21.55 25.57 60.66
N HIS A 325 -21.38 24.38 60.09
CA HIS A 325 -20.13 23.64 60.26
C HIS A 325 -19.04 24.35 59.43
N PRO A 326 -17.85 24.61 60.00
CA PRO A 326 -16.73 25.11 59.21
C PRO A 326 -16.24 24.00 58.26
N LEU A 327 -16.11 24.34 56.97
CA LEU A 327 -15.50 23.47 55.95
C LEU A 327 -14.12 22.99 56.40
N SER A 328 -13.84 21.70 56.20
CA SER A 328 -12.54 21.10 56.50
C SER A 328 -11.44 21.74 55.66
N GLU A 329 -10.20 21.71 56.15
CA GLU A 329 -9.03 22.08 55.35
C GLU A 329 -8.85 21.18 54.12
N GLU A 330 -9.44 19.98 54.14
CA GLU A 330 -9.50 19.07 52.98
C GLU A 330 -10.56 19.51 51.96
N ASP A 331 -11.76 19.91 52.42
CA ASP A 331 -12.83 20.44 51.56
C ASP A 331 -12.38 21.70 50.81
N LYS A 332 -11.67 22.60 51.50
CA LYS A 332 -11.09 23.82 50.90
C LYS A 332 -10.06 23.49 49.81
N LYS A 333 -9.20 22.50 50.04
CA LYS A 333 -8.23 22.03 49.03
C LYS A 333 -8.92 21.38 47.84
N ILE A 334 -9.98 20.62 48.05
CA ILE A 334 -10.81 20.05 46.97
C ILE A 334 -11.49 21.17 46.19
N GLN A 335 -11.98 22.22 46.85
CA GLN A 335 -12.57 23.40 46.22
C GLN A 335 -11.55 24.19 45.37
N GLU A 336 -10.30 24.36 45.84
CA GLU A 336 -9.23 24.95 45.05
C GLU A 336 -8.82 24.09 43.85
N ARG A 337 -8.73 22.76 44.02
CA ARG A 337 -8.46 21.81 42.93
C ARG A 337 -9.57 21.86 41.86
N MET A 338 -10.84 21.84 42.28
CA MET A 338 -12.00 22.03 41.40
C MET A 338 -11.95 23.37 40.66
N LYS A 339 -11.63 24.48 41.34
CA LYS A 339 -11.53 25.79 40.70
C LYS A 339 -10.43 25.81 39.62
N LYS A 340 -9.27 25.19 39.88
CA LYS A 340 -8.21 25.03 38.87
C LYS A 340 -8.65 24.18 37.68
N LEU A 341 -9.35 23.06 37.92
CA LEU A 341 -9.91 22.24 36.86
C LEU A 341 -10.88 23.04 35.97
N GLN A 342 -11.77 23.84 36.58
CA GLN A 342 -12.69 24.70 35.85
C GLN A 342 -11.98 25.80 35.03
N THR A 343 -10.81 26.29 35.48
CA THR A 343 -9.99 27.23 34.67
C THR A 343 -9.25 26.55 33.51
N ILE A 344 -8.94 25.24 33.62
CA ILE A 344 -8.39 24.46 32.50
C ILE A 344 -9.49 24.15 31.48
N LEU A 345 -10.63 23.60 31.93
CA LEU A 345 -11.79 23.30 31.08
C LEU A 345 -12.41 24.55 30.43
N GLY A 346 -12.20 25.74 31.03
CA GLY A 346 -12.60 27.03 30.46
C GLY A 346 -11.64 27.59 29.40
N GLY A 347 -10.50 26.95 29.13
CA GLY A 347 -9.56 27.32 28.06
C GLY A 347 -8.62 28.48 28.38
N ASP A 348 -8.89 29.31 29.40
CA ASP A 348 -8.12 30.52 29.74
C ASP A 348 -6.61 30.26 29.85
N LEU A 349 -6.22 29.16 30.51
CA LEU A 349 -4.82 28.77 30.68
C LEU A 349 -4.19 28.33 29.35
N THR A 350 -4.89 27.49 28.57
CA THR A 350 -4.42 26.99 27.27
C THR A 350 -4.24 28.15 26.29
N ILE A 351 -5.19 29.08 26.23
CA ILE A 351 -5.11 30.31 25.43
C ILE A 351 -3.94 31.18 25.90
N GLY A 352 -3.77 31.38 27.21
CA GLY A 352 -2.67 32.15 27.78
C GLY A 352 -1.28 31.57 27.48
N HIS A 353 -1.12 30.25 27.53
CA HIS A 353 0.13 29.57 27.18
C HIS A 353 0.43 29.62 25.68
N ASN A 354 -0.57 29.35 24.83
CA ASN A 354 -0.42 29.45 23.38
C ASN A 354 -0.07 30.89 22.93
N LEU A 355 -0.68 31.90 23.55
CA LEU A 355 -0.34 33.31 23.34
C LEU A 355 1.12 33.62 23.74
N GLN A 356 1.57 33.16 24.91
CA GLN A 356 2.98 33.33 25.32
C GLN A 356 3.98 32.62 24.39
N PHE A 357 3.60 31.46 23.84
CA PHE A 357 4.41 30.75 22.84
C PHE A 357 4.51 31.54 21.53
N LEU A 358 3.37 31.98 20.97
CA LEU A 358 3.31 32.72 19.69
C LEU A 358 4.03 34.07 19.76
N ILE A 359 3.93 34.79 20.88
CA ILE A 359 4.66 36.06 21.10
C ILE A 359 6.18 35.81 21.14
N ARG A 360 6.65 34.73 21.77
CA ARG A 360 8.09 34.46 21.95
C ARG A 360 8.75 33.82 20.72
N ASN A 361 8.03 32.95 20.02
CA ASN A 361 8.55 32.15 18.90
C ASN A 361 8.12 32.68 17.53
N ASN A 362 7.84 33.98 17.42
CA ASN A 362 7.50 34.60 16.15
C ASN A 362 8.70 34.57 15.17
N LYS A 363 8.53 33.92 14.02
CA LYS A 363 9.53 33.79 12.93
C LYS A 363 9.09 34.44 11.60
N THR A 364 8.10 35.35 11.61
CA THR A 364 7.63 36.03 10.39
C THR A 364 8.67 36.97 9.79
N ASP A 365 8.90 36.90 8.48
CA ASP A 365 9.72 37.89 7.75
C ASP A 365 8.89 39.10 7.27
N MET A 366 9.34 40.29 7.68
CA MET A 366 8.72 41.57 7.32
C MET A 366 9.06 42.02 5.90
N LEU A 367 10.10 41.47 5.26
CA LEU A 367 10.49 41.82 3.90
C LEU A 367 9.46 41.27 2.89
N ILE A 368 8.94 40.07 3.09
CA ILE A 368 7.85 39.49 2.29
C ILE A 368 6.62 40.40 2.29
N LEU A 369 6.19 40.87 3.48
CA LEU A 369 5.04 41.78 3.60
C LEU A 369 5.28 43.14 2.96
N LYS A 370 6.49 43.70 3.05
CA LYS A 370 6.86 44.95 2.36
C LYS A 370 6.83 44.79 0.84
N ASN A 371 7.48 43.75 0.30
CA ASN A 371 7.48 43.44 -1.12
C ASN A 371 6.06 43.22 -1.66
N THR A 372 5.22 42.52 -0.88
CA THR A 372 3.80 42.28 -1.22
C THR A 372 3.01 43.59 -1.25
N LYS A 373 3.16 44.43 -0.23
CA LYS A 373 2.50 45.75 -0.13
C LYS A 373 2.91 46.67 -1.29
N ASP A 374 4.19 46.70 -1.66
CA ASP A 374 4.67 47.58 -2.74
C ASP A 374 4.23 47.11 -4.14
N ALA A 375 3.78 45.86 -4.27
CA ALA A 375 3.07 45.36 -5.46
C ALA A 375 1.56 45.71 -5.50
N VAL A 376 0.95 46.15 -4.38
CA VAL A 376 -0.49 46.45 -4.30
C VAL A 376 -0.84 47.69 -5.13
N ARG A 377 -1.76 47.50 -6.10
CA ARG A 377 -2.34 48.60 -6.90
C ARG A 377 -3.86 48.72 -6.82
N ASN A 378 -4.56 47.66 -6.38
CA ASN A 378 -6.02 47.55 -6.39
C ASN A 378 -6.58 47.33 -4.97
N SER A 379 -7.82 47.73 -4.71
CA SER A 379 -8.46 47.57 -3.39
C SER A 379 -8.62 46.11 -2.95
N VAL A 380 -8.76 45.16 -3.88
CA VAL A 380 -8.80 43.72 -3.55
C VAL A 380 -7.42 43.27 -3.02
N CYS A 381 -6.35 43.72 -3.67
CA CYS A 381 -4.98 43.43 -3.24
C CYS A 381 -4.67 44.06 -1.87
N HIS A 382 -5.20 45.25 -1.56
CA HIS A 382 -5.11 45.84 -0.21
C HIS A 382 -5.73 44.91 0.84
N SER A 383 -6.97 44.45 0.65
CA SER A 383 -7.59 43.48 1.57
C SER A 383 -6.80 42.18 1.66
N ALA A 384 -6.29 41.66 0.54
CA ALA A 384 -5.48 40.44 0.52
C ALA A 384 -4.16 40.58 1.32
N THR A 385 -3.44 41.70 1.20
CA THR A 385 -2.22 41.95 1.98
C THR A 385 -2.52 42.10 3.47
N VAL A 386 -3.64 42.73 3.84
CA VAL A 386 -4.05 42.85 5.25
C VAL A 386 -4.48 41.50 5.83
N MET A 387 -5.22 40.68 5.06
CA MET A 387 -5.53 39.29 5.43
C MET A 387 -4.27 38.44 5.60
N ALA A 388 -3.34 38.48 4.64
CA ALA A 388 -2.07 37.76 4.70
C ALA A 388 -1.24 38.15 5.93
N ASN A 389 -1.12 39.45 6.22
CA ASN A 389 -0.52 39.95 7.45
C ASN A 389 -1.21 39.37 8.69
N SER A 390 -2.54 39.33 8.72
CA SER A 390 -3.28 38.81 9.88
C SER A 390 -3.13 37.31 10.11
N PHE A 391 -3.00 36.51 9.05
CA PHE A 391 -2.72 35.08 9.17
C PHE A 391 -1.26 34.82 9.57
N MET A 392 -0.29 35.55 8.98
CA MET A 392 1.13 35.45 9.38
C MET A 392 1.34 35.82 10.85
N HIS A 393 0.58 36.80 11.37
CA HIS A 393 0.67 37.30 12.74
C HIS A 393 -0.40 36.76 13.70
N CYS A 394 -1.13 35.71 13.34
CA CYS A 394 -2.25 35.17 14.12
C CYS A 394 -1.83 34.89 15.57
N GLY A 395 -2.50 35.52 16.53
CA GLY A 395 -2.20 35.39 17.96
C GLY A 395 -0.82 35.88 18.43
N THR A 396 -0.05 36.60 17.59
CA THR A 396 1.30 37.10 17.96
C THR A 396 1.31 38.48 18.61
N THR A 397 0.16 39.18 18.65
CA THR A 397 -0.01 40.60 19.05
C THR A 397 0.91 41.61 18.35
N CYS A 398 1.56 41.22 17.24
CA CYS A 398 2.44 42.10 16.48
C CYS A 398 1.67 42.84 15.37
N ASP A 399 1.19 44.05 15.67
CA ASP A 399 0.58 44.95 14.67
C ASP A 399 1.56 45.98 14.09
N GLN A 400 2.87 45.77 14.25
CA GLN A 400 3.92 46.70 13.78
C GLN A 400 3.75 47.07 12.30
N PHE A 401 3.44 46.10 11.43
CA PHE A 401 3.14 46.35 10.02
C PHE A 401 1.94 47.30 9.80
N LEU A 402 0.90 47.23 10.64
CA LEU A 402 -0.26 48.11 10.54
C LEU A 402 0.06 49.51 11.07
N ARG A 403 0.82 49.62 12.17
CA ARG A 403 1.31 50.89 12.75
C ARG A 403 2.21 51.66 11.78
N ASP A 404 3.15 50.98 11.13
CA ASP A 404 4.07 51.57 10.15
C ASP A 404 3.38 52.01 8.85
N ASN A 405 2.14 51.56 8.61
CA ASN A 405 1.42 51.77 7.35
C ASN A 405 0.03 52.43 7.52
N LEU A 406 -0.19 53.18 8.62
CA LEU A 406 -1.46 53.86 8.91
C LEU A 406 -1.97 54.75 7.76
N GLU A 407 -1.10 55.50 7.07
CA GLU A 407 -1.49 56.33 5.90
C GLU A 407 -1.90 55.52 4.65
N TRP A 408 -1.49 54.26 4.57
CA TRP A 408 -1.89 53.34 3.50
C TRP A 408 -3.22 52.67 3.86
N LEU A 409 -3.36 52.20 5.11
CA LEU A 409 -4.58 51.60 5.63
C LEU A 409 -5.75 52.61 5.69
N ALA A 410 -5.47 53.89 5.95
CA ALA A 410 -6.46 54.97 5.90
C ALA A 410 -7.04 55.25 4.48
N ARG A 411 -6.48 54.63 3.43
CA ARG A 411 -7.02 54.68 2.05
C ARG A 411 -8.05 53.58 1.79
N ALA A 412 -8.23 52.65 2.72
CA ALA A 412 -9.27 51.64 2.65
C ALA A 412 -10.65 52.29 2.73
N THR A 413 -11.58 51.84 1.88
CA THR A 413 -12.97 52.35 1.85
C THR A 413 -13.96 51.21 2.00
N ASN A 414 -15.12 51.50 2.58
CA ASN A 414 -16.23 50.56 2.79
C ASN A 414 -15.74 49.24 3.41
N TRP A 415 -16.01 48.10 2.76
CA TRP A 415 -15.62 46.77 3.21
C TRP A 415 -14.12 46.57 3.43
N ALA A 416 -13.24 47.30 2.71
CA ALA A 416 -11.80 47.21 2.97
C ALA A 416 -11.42 47.78 4.35
N LYS A 417 -12.17 48.78 4.86
CA LYS A 417 -12.01 49.28 6.24
C LYS A 417 -12.55 48.27 7.25
N PHE A 418 -13.72 47.66 6.99
CA PHE A 418 -14.28 46.59 7.81
C PHE A 418 -13.31 45.41 7.95
N THR A 419 -12.74 44.92 6.84
CA THR A 419 -11.70 43.88 6.84
C THR A 419 -10.46 44.33 7.62
N ALA A 420 -10.02 45.59 7.47
CA ALA A 420 -8.85 46.08 8.17
C ALA A 420 -9.03 46.09 9.70
N THR A 421 -10.19 46.52 10.21
CA THR A 421 -10.51 46.42 11.64
C THR A 421 -10.63 44.94 12.06
N ALA A 422 -11.40 44.13 11.34
CA ALA A 422 -11.57 42.70 11.67
C ALA A 422 -10.23 41.93 11.72
N SER A 423 -9.25 42.31 10.90
CA SER A 423 -7.92 41.71 10.86
C SER A 423 -7.12 41.91 12.16
N LEU A 424 -7.43 42.94 12.94
CA LEU A 424 -6.81 43.16 14.25
C LEU A 424 -7.17 42.03 15.22
N GLY A 425 -8.42 41.56 15.25
CA GLY A 425 -8.86 40.48 16.15
C GLY A 425 -8.23 39.10 15.88
N VAL A 426 -7.62 38.91 14.71
CA VAL A 426 -6.82 37.71 14.39
C VAL A 426 -5.39 37.85 14.92
N ILE A 427 -4.81 39.05 14.84
CA ILE A 427 -3.45 39.36 15.34
C ILE A 427 -3.43 39.48 16.86
N HIS A 428 -4.41 40.20 17.41
CA HIS A 428 -4.61 40.53 18.81
C HIS A 428 -5.69 39.66 19.40
N LYS A 429 -5.34 38.52 19.98
CA LYS A 429 -6.29 37.69 20.76
C LYS A 429 -6.65 38.30 22.14
N ILE A 430 -6.40 39.59 22.36
CA ILE A 430 -6.81 40.39 23.54
C ILE A 430 -6.92 41.89 23.16
N LEU A 431 -8.14 42.44 23.13
CA LEU A 431 -8.51 43.87 22.90
C LEU A 431 -8.07 44.47 21.52
N VAL A 432 -8.75 45.50 20.96
CA VAL A 432 -9.47 46.65 21.57
C VAL A 432 -10.86 46.87 20.93
N ALA A 433 -11.85 47.28 21.73
CA ALA A 433 -13.20 47.56 21.23
C ALA A 433 -13.30 48.86 20.41
N TYR A 434 -13.75 48.76 19.16
CA TYR A 434 -14.22 49.88 18.32
C TYR A 434 -15.72 49.80 18.09
N SER A 435 -16.43 50.93 18.18
CA SER A 435 -17.89 51.04 17.99
C SER A 435 -18.34 50.99 16.51
N GLU A 436 -17.44 50.69 15.58
CA GLU A 436 -17.76 50.41 14.18
C GLU A 436 -17.94 48.90 13.96
N GLY A 437 -18.72 48.50 12.95
CA GLY A 437 -19.09 47.09 12.76
C GLY A 437 -17.92 46.10 12.65
N GLY A 438 -16.79 46.53 12.08
CA GLY A 438 -15.57 45.70 12.04
C GLY A 438 -14.99 45.39 13.43
N GLY A 439 -15.19 46.27 14.41
CA GLY A 439 -14.74 46.12 15.80
C GLY A 439 -15.57 45.13 16.61
N LEU A 440 -16.88 45.05 16.34
CA LEU A 440 -17.75 44.01 16.94
C LEU A 440 -17.41 42.61 16.38
N TYR A 441 -17.03 42.53 15.11
CA TYR A 441 -16.59 41.28 14.50
C TYR A 441 -15.18 40.87 14.96
N GLU A 442 -14.25 41.82 15.08
CA GLU A 442 -12.96 41.67 15.77
C GLU A 442 -13.14 41.07 17.18
N LEU A 443 -14.02 41.65 18.00
CA LEU A 443 -14.25 41.17 19.36
C LEU A 443 -14.81 39.73 19.41
N GLY A 444 -15.65 39.36 18.45
CA GLY A 444 -16.16 37.99 18.33
C GLY A 444 -15.13 36.98 17.78
N LEU A 445 -14.20 37.40 16.93
CA LEU A 445 -13.06 36.58 16.49
C LEU A 445 -12.11 36.28 17.66
N ILE A 446 -11.86 37.27 18.53
CA ILE A 446 -11.03 37.11 19.73
C ILE A 446 -11.65 36.08 20.68
N HIS A 447 -12.95 36.20 20.94
CA HIS A 447 -13.68 35.39 21.92
C HIS A 447 -14.48 34.23 21.29
N ALA A 448 -14.06 33.75 20.11
CA ALA A 448 -14.68 32.60 19.46
C ALA A 448 -14.67 31.37 20.38
N ASN A 449 -15.82 30.69 20.51
CA ASN A 449 -16.14 29.66 21.51
C ASN A 449 -16.08 30.09 23.00
N HIS A 450 -15.40 31.18 23.34
CA HIS A 450 -15.06 31.64 24.69
C HIS A 450 -15.85 32.91 25.08
N GLY A 451 -17.12 32.95 24.70
CA GLY A 451 -17.88 34.19 24.65
C GLY A 451 -18.17 34.87 25.99
N GLY A 452 -18.27 34.11 27.09
CA GLY A 452 -18.40 34.64 28.46
C GLY A 452 -19.35 35.84 28.62
N GLU A 453 -18.91 36.83 29.41
CA GLU A 453 -19.58 38.14 29.59
C GLU A 453 -19.69 38.94 28.27
N ILE A 454 -18.81 38.68 27.31
CA ILE A 454 -18.73 39.39 26.03
C ILE A 454 -19.89 39.01 25.10
N THR A 455 -20.52 37.84 25.27
CA THR A 455 -21.80 37.55 24.61
C THR A 455 -22.89 38.52 25.02
N GLU A 456 -22.95 38.94 26.29
CA GLU A 456 -23.94 39.90 26.76
C GLU A 456 -23.62 41.33 26.27
N TYR A 457 -22.34 41.70 26.25
CA TYR A 457 -21.90 42.95 25.64
C TYR A 457 -22.29 43.03 24.14
N LEU A 458 -21.94 42.00 23.36
CA LEU A 458 -22.26 41.93 21.93
C LEU A 458 -23.78 41.88 21.69
N LEU A 459 -24.54 41.15 22.52
CA LEU A 459 -26.01 41.09 22.44
C LEU A 459 -26.65 42.46 22.69
N ASN A 460 -26.13 43.23 23.65
CA ASN A 460 -26.63 44.59 23.93
C ASN A 460 -26.22 45.58 22.84
N GLN A 461 -24.96 45.56 22.37
CA GLN A 461 -24.53 46.37 21.22
C GLN A 461 -25.34 46.05 19.95
N LEU A 462 -25.75 44.79 19.74
CA LEU A 462 -26.58 44.37 18.61
C LEU A 462 -28.04 44.84 18.72
N LYS A 463 -28.57 44.99 19.94
CA LYS A 463 -29.91 45.58 20.20
C LYS A 463 -29.92 47.09 19.94
N ASP A 464 -28.85 47.79 20.34
CA ASP A 464 -28.69 49.24 20.13
C ASP A 464 -28.20 49.59 18.70
N ALA A 465 -27.88 48.60 17.87
CA ALA A 465 -27.27 48.80 16.55
C ALA A 465 -28.21 49.49 15.54
N SER A 466 -27.87 50.73 15.20
CA SER A 466 -28.64 51.60 14.30
C SER A 466 -28.30 51.47 12.81
N THR A 467 -27.15 50.88 12.46
CA THR A 467 -26.67 50.79 11.06
C THR A 467 -26.36 49.37 10.64
N ASP A 468 -26.59 49.06 9.37
CA ASP A 468 -26.52 47.71 8.80
C ASP A 468 -25.11 47.11 8.88
N MET A 469 -24.07 47.94 8.71
CA MET A 469 -22.67 47.51 8.88
C MET A 469 -22.36 47.12 10.35
N VAL A 470 -22.96 47.80 11.33
CA VAL A 470 -22.82 47.47 12.75
C VAL A 470 -23.63 46.22 13.10
N ARG A 471 -24.84 46.07 12.55
CA ARG A 471 -25.63 44.83 12.71
C ARG A 471 -24.95 43.62 12.07
N HIS A 472 -24.40 43.76 10.87
CA HIS A 472 -23.65 42.71 10.19
C HIS A 472 -22.47 42.21 11.02
N GLY A 473 -21.60 43.13 11.47
CA GLY A 473 -20.46 42.77 12.32
C GLY A 473 -20.85 42.26 13.71
N GLY A 474 -21.92 42.82 14.31
CA GLY A 474 -22.46 42.38 15.58
C GLY A 474 -23.10 40.98 15.52
N CYS A 475 -23.85 40.66 14.47
CA CYS A 475 -24.39 39.32 14.22
C CYS A 475 -23.26 38.30 14.09
N LEU A 476 -22.26 38.55 13.22
CA LEU A 476 -21.12 37.64 13.04
C LEU A 476 -20.32 37.47 14.34
N GLY A 477 -20.02 38.57 15.03
CA GLY A 477 -19.24 38.53 16.27
C GLY A 477 -19.97 37.79 17.40
N LEU A 478 -21.27 38.03 17.57
CA LEU A 478 -22.10 37.34 18.54
C LEU A 478 -22.25 35.84 18.20
N GLY A 479 -22.38 35.50 16.91
CA GLY A 479 -22.43 34.12 16.43
C GLY A 479 -21.15 33.32 16.71
N LEU A 480 -19.97 33.94 16.57
CA LEU A 480 -18.68 33.34 16.93
C LEU A 480 -18.51 33.19 18.45
N ALA A 481 -18.85 34.22 19.22
CA ALA A 481 -18.74 34.19 20.67
C ALA A 481 -19.68 33.15 21.31
N ALA A 482 -20.86 32.95 20.73
CA ALA A 482 -21.87 31.99 21.18
C ALA A 482 -21.91 30.68 20.35
N MET A 483 -20.87 30.38 19.58
CA MET A 483 -20.77 29.20 18.73
C MET A 483 -20.93 27.90 19.54
N GLY A 484 -21.80 26.99 19.07
CA GLY A 484 -22.09 25.70 19.72
C GLY A 484 -22.80 25.77 21.09
N THR A 485 -23.22 26.95 21.56
CA THR A 485 -23.83 27.12 22.89
C THR A 485 -25.32 26.77 22.97
N ALA A 486 -26.01 26.64 21.83
CA ALA A 486 -27.46 26.44 21.75
C ALA A 486 -28.31 27.51 22.50
N ARG A 487 -27.78 28.73 22.69
CA ARG A 487 -28.47 29.83 23.39
C ARG A 487 -29.67 30.36 22.60
N GLN A 488 -30.87 30.03 23.09
CA GLN A 488 -32.14 30.44 22.50
C GLN A 488 -32.36 31.97 22.51
N ASP A 489 -31.90 32.67 23.54
CA ASP A 489 -32.03 34.13 23.68
C ASP A 489 -31.22 34.90 22.61
N ILE A 490 -30.05 34.36 22.24
CA ILE A 490 -29.23 34.87 21.14
C ILE A 490 -29.86 34.52 19.79
N TYR A 491 -30.36 33.27 19.63
CA TYR A 491 -31.05 32.84 18.42
C TYR A 491 -32.27 33.72 18.08
N GLU A 492 -33.09 34.07 19.08
CA GLU A 492 -34.26 34.94 18.89
C GLU A 492 -33.87 36.37 18.48
N GLN A 493 -32.78 36.92 19.03
CA GLN A 493 -32.27 38.23 18.62
C GLN A 493 -31.73 38.23 17.17
N LEU A 494 -31.08 37.14 16.76
CA LEU A 494 -30.60 36.96 15.38
C LEU A 494 -31.78 36.77 14.41
N LYS A 495 -32.80 35.99 14.80
CA LYS A 495 -34.06 35.81 14.05
C LYS A 495 -34.80 37.12 13.85
N PHE A 496 -34.83 38.00 14.86
CA PHE A 496 -35.38 39.37 14.71
C PHE A 496 -34.60 40.21 13.68
N ASN A 497 -33.27 40.08 13.63
CA ASN A 497 -32.45 40.78 12.64
C ASN A 497 -32.57 40.17 11.23
N LEU A 498 -32.82 38.86 11.12
CA LEU A 498 -33.14 38.19 9.86
C LEU A 498 -34.46 38.72 9.26
N TYR A 499 -35.52 38.82 10.07
CA TYR A 499 -36.84 39.30 9.65
C TYR A 499 -36.92 40.82 9.35
N GLN A 500 -35.80 41.55 9.41
CA GLN A 500 -35.71 42.92 8.87
C GLN A 500 -35.53 42.93 7.33
N ASP A 501 -35.26 41.78 6.70
CA ASP A 501 -35.06 41.57 5.25
C ASP A 501 -33.99 42.48 4.60
N ASP A 502 -33.03 42.99 5.39
CA ASP A 502 -31.82 43.60 4.85
C ASP A 502 -30.86 42.52 4.33
N ALA A 503 -30.51 42.62 3.05
CA ALA A 503 -29.60 41.71 2.37
C ALA A 503 -28.19 41.62 2.99
N VAL A 504 -27.71 42.64 3.72
CA VAL A 504 -26.38 42.62 4.36
C VAL A 504 -26.43 42.04 5.78
N THR A 505 -27.39 42.47 6.58
CA THR A 505 -27.61 41.96 7.95
C THR A 505 -28.11 40.53 7.95
N GLY A 506 -29.02 40.16 7.04
CA GLY A 506 -29.60 38.81 6.94
C GLY A 506 -28.58 37.73 6.55
N GLU A 507 -27.58 38.06 5.72
CA GLU A 507 -26.44 37.17 5.40
C GLU A 507 -25.66 36.81 6.67
N ALA A 508 -25.35 37.81 7.50
CA ALA A 508 -24.68 37.62 8.79
C ALA A 508 -25.58 36.94 9.84
N ALA A 509 -26.88 37.26 9.88
CA ALA A 509 -27.82 36.66 10.82
C ALA A 509 -28.02 35.16 10.55
N GLY A 510 -28.20 34.75 9.28
CA GLY A 510 -28.34 33.33 8.91
C GLY A 510 -27.10 32.50 9.25
N LEU A 511 -25.90 33.04 9.00
CA LEU A 511 -24.63 32.42 9.40
C LEU A 511 -24.54 32.29 10.93
N ALA A 512 -24.82 33.37 11.67
CA ALA A 512 -24.75 33.39 13.12
C ALA A 512 -25.77 32.44 13.78
N MET A 513 -26.99 32.32 13.25
CA MET A 513 -28.00 31.36 13.72
C MET A 513 -27.50 29.92 13.61
N GLY A 514 -26.84 29.56 12.50
CA GLY A 514 -26.20 28.26 12.32
C GLY A 514 -25.01 28.01 13.24
N LEU A 515 -24.18 29.03 13.50
CA LEU A 515 -23.05 28.93 14.44
C LEU A 515 -23.51 28.70 15.89
N VAL A 516 -24.55 29.41 16.36
CA VAL A 516 -25.10 29.22 17.71
C VAL A 516 -25.74 27.85 17.88
N MET A 517 -26.39 27.33 16.83
CA MET A 517 -27.09 26.03 16.81
C MET A 517 -26.25 24.90 16.19
N LEU A 518 -24.93 25.07 16.05
CA LEU A 518 -23.98 24.11 15.48
C LEU A 518 -24.15 22.70 16.06
N GLY A 519 -24.36 21.70 15.19
CA GLY A 519 -24.52 20.28 15.58
C GLY A 519 -25.75 19.94 16.44
N THR A 520 -26.57 20.92 16.84
CA THR A 520 -27.68 20.70 17.79
C THR A 520 -28.85 19.88 17.22
N LYS A 521 -29.00 19.86 15.88
CA LYS A 521 -30.17 19.32 15.19
C LYS A 521 -31.52 19.89 15.70
N HIS A 522 -31.56 21.14 16.17
CA HIS A 522 -32.76 21.73 16.76
C HIS A 522 -33.87 21.97 15.71
N ALA A 523 -34.88 21.10 15.69
CA ALA A 523 -35.91 21.04 14.65
C ALA A 523 -36.55 22.39 14.31
N ASN A 524 -37.04 23.12 15.32
CA ASN A 524 -37.70 24.42 15.12
C ASN A 524 -36.78 25.44 14.43
N ALA A 525 -35.48 25.41 14.72
CA ALA A 525 -34.51 26.34 14.12
C ALA A 525 -34.24 26.00 12.64
N ILE A 526 -34.24 24.71 12.31
CA ILE A 526 -34.11 24.22 10.94
C ILE A 526 -35.37 24.60 10.14
N GLU A 527 -36.57 24.40 10.70
CA GLU A 527 -37.85 24.78 10.09
C GLU A 527 -37.99 26.29 9.89
N ASP A 528 -37.63 27.11 10.89
CA ASP A 528 -37.60 28.58 10.81
C ASP A 528 -36.75 29.07 9.63
N MET A 529 -35.51 28.55 9.52
CA MET A 529 -34.58 28.93 8.45
C MET A 529 -35.04 28.39 7.09
N LEU A 530 -35.61 27.18 7.03
CA LEU A 530 -36.21 26.57 5.83
C LEU A 530 -37.39 27.37 5.29
N ALA A 531 -38.25 27.88 6.17
CA ALA A 531 -39.42 28.68 5.79
C ALA A 531 -38.96 30.01 5.18
N TYR A 532 -38.13 30.76 5.89
CA TYR A 532 -37.70 32.09 5.43
C TYR A 532 -36.82 32.02 4.17
N ALA A 533 -35.99 30.97 4.03
CA ALA A 533 -35.21 30.72 2.81
C ALA A 533 -36.06 30.47 1.55
N LYS A 534 -37.34 30.08 1.70
CA LYS A 534 -38.29 29.90 0.58
C LYS A 534 -39.08 31.17 0.26
N GLU A 535 -39.10 32.14 1.18
CA GLU A 535 -39.87 33.39 1.05
C GLU A 535 -38.99 34.56 0.55
N THR A 536 -37.78 34.72 1.11
CA THR A 536 -36.90 35.84 0.75
C THR A 536 -36.44 35.77 -0.71
N GLN A 537 -36.29 36.94 -1.34
CA GLN A 537 -35.74 37.09 -2.69
C GLN A 537 -34.25 37.48 -2.67
N HIS A 538 -33.66 37.65 -1.49
CA HIS A 538 -32.28 38.09 -1.34
C HIS A 538 -31.29 36.93 -1.33
N GLU A 539 -30.60 36.74 -2.45
CA GLU A 539 -29.56 35.71 -2.67
C GLU A 539 -28.50 35.65 -1.54
N LYS A 540 -28.13 36.79 -0.97
CA LYS A 540 -27.23 36.90 0.20
C LYS A 540 -27.81 36.25 1.47
N ILE A 541 -29.09 36.48 1.74
CA ILE A 541 -29.80 35.89 2.88
C ILE A 541 -29.96 34.38 2.65
N LEU A 542 -30.33 33.97 1.43
CA LEU A 542 -30.39 32.56 1.02
C LEU A 542 -29.03 31.85 1.21
N ARG A 543 -27.91 32.46 0.81
CA ARG A 543 -26.55 31.93 1.04
C ARG A 543 -26.21 31.81 2.53
N GLY A 544 -26.51 32.84 3.32
CA GLY A 544 -26.29 32.82 4.77
C GLY A 544 -27.11 31.72 5.48
N LEU A 545 -28.37 31.53 5.10
CA LEU A 545 -29.25 30.48 5.62
C LEU A 545 -28.86 29.08 5.15
N ALA A 546 -28.43 28.90 3.90
CA ALA A 546 -27.99 27.60 3.39
C ALA A 546 -26.78 27.07 4.17
N VAL A 547 -25.77 27.95 4.40
CA VAL A 547 -24.64 27.62 5.27
C VAL A 547 -25.13 27.44 6.72
N GLY A 548 -25.98 28.33 7.23
CA GLY A 548 -26.52 28.23 8.59
C GLY A 548 -27.21 26.89 8.89
N ILE A 549 -28.07 26.41 8.00
CA ILE A 549 -28.75 25.11 8.11
C ILE A 549 -27.72 23.97 8.09
N SER A 550 -26.73 24.01 7.19
CA SER A 550 -25.68 22.98 7.11
C SER A 550 -24.89 22.83 8.42
N LEU A 551 -24.58 23.95 9.10
CA LEU A 551 -23.90 23.94 10.41
C LEU A 551 -24.74 23.28 11.51
N THR A 552 -26.07 23.41 11.50
CA THR A 552 -26.93 22.71 12.48
C THR A 552 -26.94 21.18 12.32
N MET A 553 -26.51 20.67 11.16
CA MET A 553 -26.43 19.25 10.78
C MET A 553 -25.03 18.64 10.94
N TYR A 554 -24.07 19.38 11.48
CA TYR A 554 -22.71 18.89 11.73
C TYR A 554 -22.71 17.56 12.54
N GLU A 555 -21.96 16.56 12.06
CA GLU A 555 -21.90 15.18 12.60
C GLU A 555 -23.24 14.42 12.69
N ARG A 556 -24.17 14.63 11.75
CA ARG A 556 -25.49 13.93 11.77
C ARG A 556 -25.69 12.83 10.71
N LEU A 557 -24.79 12.68 9.73
CA LEU A 557 -24.77 11.56 8.77
C LEU A 557 -26.18 11.25 8.19
N GLU A 558 -26.63 10.00 8.29
CA GLU A 558 -27.95 9.50 7.85
C GLU A 558 -29.15 10.33 8.37
N GLU A 559 -29.02 10.96 9.56
CA GLU A 559 -30.08 11.80 10.12
C GLU A 559 -30.30 13.10 9.32
N ALA A 560 -29.35 13.48 8.45
CA ALA A 560 -29.44 14.61 7.55
C ALA A 560 -29.98 14.23 6.15
N ASP A 561 -29.93 12.95 5.74
CA ASP A 561 -30.37 12.52 4.41
C ASP A 561 -31.84 12.87 4.13
N ALA A 562 -32.72 12.77 5.13
CA ALA A 562 -34.14 13.15 5.00
C ALA A 562 -34.33 14.65 4.68
N LEU A 563 -33.43 15.52 5.14
CA LEU A 563 -33.41 16.94 4.77
C LEU A 563 -32.78 17.11 3.39
N ILE A 564 -31.70 16.40 3.08
CA ILE A 564 -31.03 16.45 1.76
C ILE A 564 -31.99 16.00 0.64
N GLU A 565 -32.79 14.94 0.83
CA GLU A 565 -33.82 14.51 -0.13
C GLU A 565 -34.95 15.55 -0.30
N SER A 566 -35.20 16.41 0.70
CA SER A 566 -36.15 17.52 0.57
C SER A 566 -35.63 18.68 -0.29
N TYR A 567 -34.32 18.71 -0.57
CA TYR A 567 -33.65 19.67 -1.46
C TYR A 567 -33.18 19.04 -2.79
N VAL A 568 -32.88 17.74 -2.83
CA VAL A 568 -32.27 17.04 -3.97
C VAL A 568 -33.22 15.96 -4.52
N VAL A 569 -33.74 16.20 -5.72
CA VAL A 569 -34.92 15.52 -6.31
C VAL A 569 -34.69 14.04 -6.74
N THR A 570 -33.51 13.46 -6.50
CA THR A 570 -33.13 12.13 -7.03
C THR A 570 -33.05 11.05 -5.95
N LYS A 571 -34.05 10.15 -5.92
CA LYS A 571 -34.13 8.99 -5.03
C LYS A 571 -33.45 7.75 -5.63
N ILE A 572 -32.42 7.22 -4.96
CA ILE A 572 -31.76 5.93 -5.25
C ILE A 572 -31.42 5.24 -3.91
N GLN A 573 -31.71 3.94 -3.78
CA GLN A 573 -31.53 3.19 -2.53
C GLN A 573 -30.15 2.51 -2.39
N SER A 574 -29.72 2.41 -1.13
CA SER A 574 -28.91 1.33 -0.52
C SER A 574 -27.62 0.88 -1.22
N SER A 575 -26.51 1.52 -0.87
CA SER A 575 -25.25 0.83 -0.50
C SER A 575 -24.27 1.81 0.16
N ASP A 576 -24.12 1.72 1.48
CA ASP A 576 -23.15 2.43 2.34
C ASP A 576 -23.19 3.98 2.33
N ALA A 577 -23.20 4.60 3.53
CA ALA A 577 -23.58 6.00 3.70
C ALA A 577 -22.57 7.00 3.10
N SER A 578 -21.25 6.76 3.27
CA SER A 578 -20.22 7.63 2.69
C SER A 578 -20.22 7.54 1.17
N ASN A 579 -20.26 6.32 0.65
CA ASN A 579 -20.32 6.04 -0.79
C ASN A 579 -21.60 6.58 -1.44
N GLN A 580 -22.74 6.54 -0.75
CA GLN A 580 -23.99 7.16 -1.21
C GLN A 580 -23.88 8.70 -1.27
N ALA A 581 -23.25 9.34 -0.27
CA ALA A 581 -23.01 10.79 -0.28
C ALA A 581 -22.07 11.21 -1.42
N ILE A 582 -20.94 10.52 -1.59
CA ILE A 582 -19.98 10.75 -2.69
C ILE A 582 -20.67 10.59 -4.05
N ARG A 583 -21.48 9.54 -4.24
CA ARG A 583 -22.25 9.30 -5.47
C ARG A 583 -23.28 10.39 -5.74
N LYS A 584 -24.00 10.88 -4.71
CA LYS A 584 -24.93 12.03 -4.83
C LYS A 584 -24.18 13.29 -5.29
N LEU A 585 -23.06 13.62 -4.64
CA LEU A 585 -22.26 14.81 -4.92
C LEU A 585 -21.63 14.78 -6.33
N LEU A 586 -21.00 13.67 -6.72
CA LEU A 586 -20.40 13.51 -8.06
C LEU A 586 -21.45 13.58 -9.18
N HIS A 587 -22.64 13.00 -8.97
CA HIS A 587 -23.75 13.13 -9.92
C HIS A 587 -24.16 14.60 -10.09
N VAL A 588 -24.34 15.34 -9.00
CA VAL A 588 -24.71 16.77 -9.04
C VAL A 588 -23.60 17.62 -9.69
N ALA A 589 -22.33 17.38 -9.38
CA ALA A 589 -21.19 18.12 -9.96
C ALA A 589 -21.08 18.02 -11.50
N VAL A 590 -21.61 16.94 -12.08
CA VAL A 590 -21.62 16.69 -13.53
C VAL A 590 -22.96 17.03 -14.20
N SER A 591 -24.08 16.89 -13.49
CA SER A 591 -25.44 17.07 -14.07
C SER A 591 -26.07 18.44 -13.87
N ASP A 592 -25.65 19.21 -12.86
CA ASP A 592 -26.14 20.59 -12.66
C ASP A 592 -25.50 21.56 -13.67
N VAL A 593 -26.20 22.65 -13.97
CA VAL A 593 -25.76 23.72 -14.88
C VAL A 593 -25.16 24.91 -14.09
N ASN A 594 -25.41 25.00 -12.78
CA ASN A 594 -24.91 26.08 -11.94
C ASN A 594 -23.51 25.78 -11.39
N ASP A 595 -22.51 26.55 -11.84
CA ASP A 595 -21.12 26.41 -11.39
C ASP A 595 -20.91 26.61 -9.88
N ASP A 596 -21.79 27.32 -9.17
CA ASP A 596 -21.70 27.39 -7.70
C ASP A 596 -22.05 26.05 -7.04
N VAL A 597 -23.13 25.40 -7.50
CA VAL A 597 -23.53 24.07 -7.02
C VAL A 597 -22.45 23.04 -7.36
N ARG A 598 -21.88 23.12 -8.57
CA ARG A 598 -20.80 22.22 -9.02
C ARG A 598 -19.51 22.42 -8.22
N ARG A 599 -19.12 23.67 -7.93
CA ARG A 599 -17.98 23.99 -7.04
C ARG A 599 -18.20 23.41 -5.65
N ILE A 600 -19.34 23.71 -5.02
CA ILE A 600 -19.68 23.24 -3.67
C ILE A 600 -19.64 21.71 -3.63
N ALA A 601 -20.25 21.03 -4.61
CA ALA A 601 -20.29 19.57 -4.64
C ALA A 601 -18.90 18.92 -4.68
N VAL A 602 -17.94 19.52 -5.41
CA VAL A 602 -16.53 19.05 -5.42
C VAL A 602 -15.81 19.40 -4.12
N THR A 603 -16.00 20.62 -3.58
CA THR A 603 -15.41 21.01 -2.28
C THR A 603 -15.92 20.13 -1.12
N SER A 604 -17.18 19.71 -1.16
CA SER A 604 -17.77 18.78 -0.18
C SER A 604 -17.11 17.40 -0.16
N LEU A 605 -16.49 16.95 -1.26
CA LEU A 605 -15.72 15.69 -1.25
C LEU A 605 -14.52 15.78 -0.31
N GLY A 606 -13.82 16.92 -0.26
CA GLY A 606 -12.72 17.13 0.70
C GLY A 606 -13.20 17.00 2.16
N PHE A 607 -14.39 17.53 2.47
CA PHE A 607 -14.99 17.42 3.81
C PHE A 607 -15.54 16.03 4.15
N LEU A 608 -15.69 15.12 3.18
CA LEU A 608 -16.01 13.70 3.43
C LEU A 608 -14.74 12.83 3.51
N LEU A 609 -13.74 13.12 2.68
CA LEU A 609 -12.57 12.27 2.46
C LEU A 609 -11.39 12.59 3.40
N PHE A 610 -11.38 13.73 4.13
CA PHE A 610 -10.24 14.10 5.01
C PHE A 610 -9.92 13.08 6.11
N SER A 611 -10.85 12.17 6.43
CA SER A 611 -10.66 11.10 7.42
C SER A 611 -10.17 9.79 6.82
N GLN A 612 -10.09 9.68 5.49
CA GLN A 612 -9.27 8.66 4.84
C GLN A 612 -7.85 9.21 4.71
N ASN A 613 -6.87 8.49 5.25
CA ASN A 613 -5.48 8.88 5.09
C ASN A 613 -5.08 8.77 3.61
N VAL A 614 -4.09 9.55 3.21
CA VAL A 614 -3.51 9.50 1.86
C VAL A 614 -2.53 8.31 1.77
N SER A 615 -3.06 7.12 2.01
CA SER A 615 -2.40 5.81 1.88
C SER A 615 -3.05 4.96 0.78
N ASP A 616 -4.35 5.14 0.55
CA ASP A 616 -5.16 4.26 -0.29
C ASP A 616 -5.25 4.86 -1.72
N LEU A 617 -4.13 4.91 -2.44
CA LEU A 617 -4.00 5.58 -3.76
C LEU A 617 -3.80 4.63 -4.96
N ASP A 618 -3.92 3.34 -4.74
CA ASP A 618 -3.66 2.24 -5.67
C ASP A 618 -4.41 2.36 -7.02
N ASN A 619 -3.93 1.62 -8.03
CA ASN A 619 -4.63 1.39 -9.31
C ASN A 619 -4.81 2.64 -10.19
N GLN A 620 -3.86 3.56 -10.20
CA GLN A 620 -3.93 4.77 -11.04
C GLN A 620 -3.35 4.58 -12.46
N THR A 621 -4.10 5.07 -13.46
CA THR A 621 -3.68 5.11 -14.87
C THR A 621 -3.34 6.54 -15.30
N PHE A 622 -2.06 6.89 -15.31
CA PHE A 622 -1.57 8.21 -15.68
C PHE A 622 -1.40 8.34 -17.21
N ILE A 623 -2.04 9.34 -17.82
CA ILE A 623 -2.04 9.54 -19.28
C ILE A 623 -1.47 10.92 -19.62
N ARG A 624 -0.33 10.95 -20.32
CA ARG A 624 0.49 12.15 -20.62
C ARG A 624 1.09 12.81 -19.39
N VAL A 625 2.01 12.09 -18.73
CA VAL A 625 2.89 12.70 -17.72
C VAL A 625 4.01 13.44 -18.44
N ASN A 626 4.11 14.74 -18.17
CA ASN A 626 5.23 15.59 -18.57
C ASN A 626 5.87 16.15 -17.30
N SER A 627 7.10 15.73 -16.99
CA SER A 627 7.83 16.09 -15.76
C SER A 627 9.17 16.75 -16.08
N GLN A 628 9.47 17.82 -15.33
CA GLN A 628 10.80 18.45 -15.24
C GLN A 628 10.97 18.84 -13.77
N THR A 629 11.54 17.92 -13.00
CA THR A 629 11.59 17.98 -11.53
C THR A 629 12.84 17.28 -11.03
N GLU A 630 13.50 17.89 -10.04
CA GLU A 630 14.41 17.19 -9.13
C GLU A 630 13.54 16.65 -7.99
N THR A 631 13.63 15.35 -7.68
CA THR A 631 12.85 14.71 -6.60
C THR A 631 13.75 13.85 -5.74
N SER A 632 13.82 14.18 -4.45
CA SER A 632 14.57 13.44 -3.44
C SER A 632 13.71 12.29 -2.89
N ASN A 633 13.83 11.14 -3.57
CA ASN A 633 13.26 9.84 -3.25
C ASN A 633 11.78 9.65 -3.64
N LEU A 634 11.47 8.41 -4.06
CA LEU A 634 10.15 7.89 -4.37
C LEU A 634 10.06 6.48 -3.74
N SER A 635 9.01 6.21 -2.97
CA SER A 635 8.72 4.92 -2.32
C SER A 635 7.21 4.72 -2.20
N ASP A 636 6.77 3.49 -1.88
CA ASP A 636 5.38 3.14 -1.55
C ASP A 636 4.36 3.36 -2.71
N LEU A 637 4.69 2.95 -3.95
CA LEU A 637 3.89 3.28 -5.15
C LEU A 637 3.46 2.05 -6.00
N ASP A 638 2.37 1.40 -5.60
CA ASP A 638 1.92 0.13 -6.21
C ASP A 638 0.97 0.27 -7.41
N ASN A 639 0.99 -0.73 -8.30
CA ASN A 639 -0.05 -1.03 -9.30
C ASN A 639 -0.36 0.14 -10.28
N GLN A 640 0.68 0.79 -10.82
CA GLN A 640 0.54 2.01 -11.63
C GLN A 640 0.74 1.78 -13.12
N THR A 641 -0.12 2.38 -13.96
CA THR A 641 -0.01 2.32 -15.42
C THR A 641 0.26 3.69 -16.04
N PHE A 642 1.48 3.88 -16.54
CA PHE A 642 1.95 5.14 -17.15
C PHE A 642 1.89 5.10 -18.68
N THR A 643 1.17 6.02 -19.30
CA THR A 643 0.98 6.06 -20.78
C THR A 643 1.38 7.40 -21.39
N ARG A 644 2.44 7.39 -22.22
CA ARG A 644 3.15 8.56 -22.79
C ARG A 644 3.80 9.41 -21.70
N VAL A 645 4.96 8.97 -21.22
CA VAL A 645 5.80 9.73 -20.29
C VAL A 645 6.88 10.47 -21.07
N TYR A 646 7.03 11.76 -20.80
CA TYR A 646 8.16 12.57 -21.22
C TYR A 646 8.78 13.20 -19.97
N SER A 647 9.98 12.79 -19.60
CA SER A 647 10.68 13.29 -18.41
C SER A 647 12.11 13.73 -18.73
N GLN A 648 12.58 14.72 -17.99
CA GLN A 648 13.99 15.00 -17.77
C GLN A 648 14.15 15.13 -16.25
N THR A 649 14.91 14.23 -15.65
CA THR A 649 14.84 13.97 -14.20
C THR A 649 16.22 13.64 -13.65
N MET A 650 16.48 14.16 -12.45
CA MET A 650 17.57 13.77 -11.55
C MET A 650 16.90 13.24 -10.29
N THR A 651 17.24 12.02 -9.88
CA THR A 651 16.68 11.37 -8.69
C THR A 651 17.79 10.69 -7.91
N SER A 652 17.77 10.84 -6.59
CA SER A 652 18.71 10.18 -5.69
C SER A 652 18.49 8.67 -5.69
N ASP A 653 17.41 8.23 -5.07
CA ASP A 653 17.16 6.84 -4.72
C ASP A 653 15.72 6.46 -5.10
N VAL A 654 15.50 5.21 -5.52
CA VAL A 654 14.18 4.64 -5.83
C VAL A 654 14.10 3.23 -5.26
N SER A 655 13.13 2.99 -4.37
CA SER A 655 12.87 1.69 -3.73
C SER A 655 11.37 1.47 -3.50
N ASP A 656 10.93 0.23 -3.28
CA ASP A 656 9.56 -0.12 -2.88
C ASP A 656 8.50 0.21 -3.97
N LEU A 657 8.69 -0.29 -5.21
CA LEU A 657 7.90 0.06 -6.41
C LEU A 657 7.32 -1.15 -7.19
N ASP A 658 6.15 -1.63 -6.76
CA ASP A 658 5.53 -2.86 -7.26
C ASP A 658 4.60 -2.71 -8.49
N ASN A 659 4.63 -3.73 -9.37
CA ASN A 659 3.60 -4.01 -10.38
C ASN A 659 3.37 -2.85 -11.40
N GLN A 660 4.44 -2.18 -11.82
CA GLN A 660 4.36 -0.99 -12.66
C GLN A 660 4.41 -1.26 -14.18
N THR A 661 3.55 -0.60 -14.95
CA THR A 661 3.45 -0.75 -16.42
C THR A 661 3.70 0.57 -17.15
N PHE A 662 4.78 0.64 -17.93
CA PHE A 662 5.24 1.83 -18.65
C PHE A 662 5.07 1.71 -20.17
N ILE A 663 4.25 2.59 -20.76
CA ILE A 663 3.87 2.53 -22.19
C ILE A 663 4.24 3.82 -22.92
N ARG A 664 5.25 3.75 -23.78
CA ARG A 664 5.87 4.87 -24.53
C ARG A 664 6.53 5.89 -23.59
N VAL A 665 7.69 5.52 -23.06
CA VAL A 665 8.57 6.41 -22.28
C VAL A 665 9.63 6.98 -23.21
N ASN A 666 9.94 8.26 -23.04
CA ASN A 666 11.01 8.94 -23.76
C ASN A 666 11.75 9.84 -22.75
N SER A 667 12.86 9.35 -22.20
CA SER A 667 13.55 9.91 -21.01
C SER A 667 14.99 10.36 -21.29
N GLN A 668 15.48 11.24 -20.44
CA GLN A 668 16.91 11.46 -20.15
C GLN A 668 17.06 11.56 -18.64
N THR A 669 17.89 10.70 -18.06
CA THR A 669 17.89 10.45 -16.60
C THR A 669 19.28 10.06 -16.10
N GLU A 670 19.69 10.67 -14.98
CA GLU A 670 20.84 10.29 -14.17
C GLU A 670 20.30 9.92 -12.78
N THR A 671 20.67 8.74 -12.27
CA THR A 671 20.20 8.22 -10.97
C THR A 671 21.36 7.61 -10.20
N SER A 672 21.35 7.68 -8.86
CA SER A 672 22.40 7.05 -8.04
C SER A 672 22.16 5.54 -7.95
N ASP A 673 21.15 5.15 -7.18
CA ASP A 673 20.92 3.77 -6.76
C ASP A 673 19.43 3.40 -6.93
N VAL A 674 19.17 2.13 -7.27
CA VAL A 674 17.85 1.60 -7.63
C VAL A 674 17.77 0.15 -7.11
N SER A 675 16.88 -0.11 -6.15
CA SER A 675 16.68 -1.44 -5.52
C SER A 675 15.21 -1.72 -5.22
N ASP A 676 14.86 -2.97 -4.90
CA ASP A 676 13.53 -3.37 -4.42
C ASP A 676 12.38 -3.05 -5.43
N LEU A 677 12.44 -3.60 -6.66
CA LEU A 677 11.47 -3.31 -7.74
C LEU A 677 10.88 -4.53 -8.47
N ASP A 678 9.69 -4.93 -8.06
CA ASP A 678 9.00 -6.13 -8.53
C ASP A 678 8.08 -5.93 -9.76
N ASN A 679 8.04 -6.96 -10.62
CA ASN A 679 6.97 -7.20 -11.61
C ASN A 679 6.79 -6.07 -12.66
N GLN A 680 7.89 -5.42 -13.07
CA GLN A 680 7.83 -4.23 -13.93
C GLN A 680 7.76 -4.53 -15.44
N THR A 681 6.91 -3.81 -16.18
CA THR A 681 6.69 -4.01 -17.63
C THR A 681 6.92 -2.73 -18.46
N PHE A 682 7.94 -2.75 -19.31
CA PHE A 682 8.37 -1.61 -20.15
C PHE A 682 8.09 -1.81 -21.64
N ILE A 683 7.26 -0.94 -22.24
CA ILE A 683 6.78 -1.08 -23.63
C ILE A 683 7.08 0.18 -24.45
N ARG A 684 8.02 0.06 -25.40
CA ARG A 684 8.55 1.12 -26.28
C ARG A 684 9.23 2.25 -25.51
N VAL A 685 10.42 1.95 -24.99
CA VAL A 685 11.28 2.93 -24.31
C VAL A 685 12.36 3.44 -25.28
N ASN A 686 12.56 4.74 -25.30
CA ASN A 686 13.81 5.36 -25.76
C ASN A 686 14.44 6.07 -24.54
N SER A 687 15.68 5.74 -24.20
CA SER A 687 16.38 6.38 -23.08
C SER A 687 17.82 6.74 -23.43
N GLN A 688 18.36 7.69 -22.66
CA GLN A 688 19.80 7.86 -22.43
C GLN A 688 19.96 7.92 -20.91
N THR A 689 20.75 7.01 -20.34
CA THR A 689 20.77 6.78 -18.89
C THR A 689 22.20 6.60 -18.38
N MET A 690 22.48 7.17 -17.20
CA MET A 690 23.65 6.88 -16.36
C MET A 690 23.13 6.40 -15.00
N THR A 691 23.60 5.27 -14.50
CA THR A 691 23.27 4.74 -13.17
C THR A 691 24.53 4.24 -12.48
N SER A 692 24.62 4.31 -11.15
CA SER A 692 25.77 3.76 -10.42
C SER A 692 25.60 2.26 -10.21
N ASN A 693 24.57 1.88 -9.44
CA ASN A 693 24.34 0.52 -8.98
C ASN A 693 22.90 0.07 -9.28
N LEU A 694 22.68 -1.24 -9.38
CA LEU A 694 21.38 -1.86 -9.64
C LEU A 694 21.35 -3.26 -8.99
N SER A 695 20.52 -3.45 -7.96
CA SER A 695 20.38 -4.73 -7.25
C SER A 695 18.93 -5.00 -6.84
N ASP A 696 18.56 -6.26 -6.60
CA ASP A 696 17.24 -6.66 -6.07
C ASP A 696 16.06 -6.35 -7.04
N LEU A 697 16.14 -6.88 -8.28
CA LEU A 697 15.20 -6.55 -9.38
C LEU A 697 14.50 -7.77 -10.03
N ASP A 698 13.26 -8.02 -9.60
CA ASP A 698 12.50 -9.24 -9.91
C ASP A 698 11.50 -9.12 -11.09
N ASN A 699 11.38 -10.20 -11.87
CA ASN A 699 10.27 -10.46 -12.80
C ASN A 699 10.06 -9.39 -13.92
N GLN A 700 11.15 -8.80 -14.42
CA GLN A 700 11.06 -7.63 -15.31
C GLN A 700 10.91 -7.96 -16.81
N THR A 701 10.04 -7.22 -17.52
CA THR A 701 9.71 -7.45 -18.94
C THR A 701 9.93 -6.22 -19.83
N PHE A 702 10.89 -6.30 -20.75
CA PHE A 702 11.30 -5.20 -21.65
C PHE A 702 10.94 -5.46 -23.12
N ILE A 703 10.09 -4.60 -23.71
CA ILE A 703 9.56 -4.78 -25.07
C ILE A 703 9.83 -3.54 -25.95
N ARG A 704 10.75 -3.69 -26.91
CA ARG A 704 11.22 -2.66 -27.87
C ARG A 704 11.91 -1.48 -27.18
N VAL A 705 13.10 -1.72 -26.65
CA VAL A 705 13.96 -0.69 -26.05
C VAL A 705 15.02 -0.25 -27.07
N ASN A 706 15.25 1.06 -27.17
CA ASN A 706 16.50 1.61 -27.69
C ASN A 706 17.16 2.39 -26.55
N SER A 707 18.40 2.04 -26.18
CA SER A 707 19.13 2.70 -25.09
C SER A 707 20.56 3.04 -25.50
N GLN A 708 21.13 4.01 -24.80
CA GLN A 708 22.57 4.24 -24.65
C GLN A 708 22.80 4.39 -23.15
N THR A 709 23.62 3.51 -22.59
CA THR A 709 23.62 3.25 -21.13
C THR A 709 25.04 2.98 -20.66
N MET A 710 25.47 3.68 -19.61
CA MET A 710 26.66 3.32 -18.82
C MET A 710 26.16 2.96 -17.43
N THR A 711 26.63 1.83 -16.91
CA THR A 711 26.46 1.42 -15.52
C THR A 711 27.84 1.12 -14.94
N SER A 712 28.00 1.19 -13.62
CA SER A 712 29.09 0.45 -12.97
C SER A 712 28.64 -0.99 -12.84
N ASP A 713 27.96 -1.32 -11.74
CA ASP A 713 27.87 -2.69 -11.23
C ASP A 713 26.40 -3.13 -11.14
N VAL A 714 26.13 -4.42 -11.39
CA VAL A 714 24.79 -5.00 -11.46
C VAL A 714 24.81 -6.42 -10.86
N SER A 715 23.98 -6.66 -9.83
CA SER A 715 23.86 -7.96 -9.14
C SER A 715 22.41 -8.28 -8.76
N ASP A 716 22.11 -9.51 -8.37
CA ASP A 716 20.82 -9.90 -7.77
C ASP A 716 19.59 -9.63 -8.70
N LEU A 717 19.62 -10.20 -9.92
CA LEU A 717 18.70 -9.85 -11.03
C LEU A 717 17.93 -11.04 -11.63
N ASP A 718 16.69 -11.24 -11.18
CA ASP A 718 15.91 -12.46 -11.38
C ASP A 718 14.83 -12.40 -12.49
N ASN A 719 14.65 -13.52 -13.21
CA ASN A 719 13.48 -13.80 -14.07
C ASN A 719 13.22 -12.79 -15.23
N GLN A 720 14.28 -12.20 -15.79
CA GLN A 720 14.15 -11.07 -16.72
C GLN A 720 13.93 -11.46 -18.20
N THR A 721 13.03 -10.75 -18.90
CA THR A 721 12.65 -11.01 -20.31
C THR A 721 12.85 -9.81 -21.22
N PHE A 722 13.79 -9.90 -22.16
CA PHE A 722 14.15 -8.84 -23.11
C PHE A 722 13.72 -9.16 -24.54
N THR A 723 12.88 -8.31 -25.17
CA THR A 723 12.36 -8.51 -26.52
C THR A 723 12.59 -7.29 -27.43
N ARG A 724 13.41 -7.48 -28.48
CA ARG A 724 13.79 -6.49 -29.50
C ARG A 724 14.50 -5.27 -28.92
N VAL A 725 15.64 -5.51 -28.31
CA VAL A 725 16.52 -4.46 -27.75
C VAL A 725 17.57 -4.08 -28.79
N ASN A 726 17.79 -2.77 -28.97
CA ASN A 726 19.02 -2.24 -29.58
C ASN A 726 19.76 -1.45 -28.49
N ASN A 727 21.00 -1.81 -28.18
CA ASN A 727 21.77 -1.18 -27.10
C ASN A 727 23.20 -0.83 -27.52
N GLN A 728 23.77 0.13 -26.79
CA GLN A 728 25.20 0.43 -26.75
C GLN A 728 25.57 0.61 -25.29
N THR A 729 26.41 -0.27 -24.77
CA THR A 729 26.71 -0.38 -23.34
C THR A 729 28.19 -0.57 -23.04
N MET A 730 28.60 -0.01 -21.92
CA MET A 730 29.75 -0.45 -21.14
C MET A 730 29.27 -0.64 -19.70
N THR A 731 29.71 -1.71 -19.09
CA THR A 731 29.56 -2.03 -17.66
C THR A 731 30.97 -2.25 -17.09
N SER A 732 31.14 -2.17 -15.77
CA SER A 732 32.23 -2.92 -15.13
C SER A 732 31.81 -4.38 -15.08
N ASP A 733 31.22 -4.78 -13.96
CA ASP A 733 31.18 -6.17 -13.52
C ASP A 733 29.72 -6.64 -13.37
N LEU A 734 29.49 -7.95 -13.51
CA LEU A 734 28.15 -8.55 -13.61
C LEU A 734 28.13 -9.92 -12.93
N SER A 735 27.38 -10.05 -11.83
CA SER A 735 27.26 -11.31 -11.05
C SER A 735 25.83 -11.58 -10.60
N ASP A 736 25.52 -12.81 -10.17
CA ASP A 736 24.27 -13.19 -9.51
C ASP A 736 23.01 -12.95 -10.40
N LEU A 737 22.96 -13.58 -11.59
CA LEU A 737 22.00 -13.27 -12.66
C LEU A 737 21.20 -14.48 -13.20
N ASP A 738 19.97 -14.67 -12.69
CA ASP A 738 19.17 -15.88 -12.86
C ASP A 738 18.03 -15.81 -13.91
N ASN A 739 17.79 -16.93 -14.61
CA ASN A 739 16.59 -17.22 -15.42
C ASN A 739 16.32 -16.24 -16.60
N GLN A 740 17.36 -15.65 -17.18
CA GLN A 740 17.20 -14.55 -18.15
C GLN A 740 16.92 -14.98 -19.60
N THR A 741 16.01 -14.28 -20.28
CA THR A 741 15.57 -14.59 -21.66
C THR A 741 15.71 -13.40 -22.64
N PHE A 742 16.61 -13.54 -23.62
CA PHE A 742 16.95 -12.52 -24.62
C PHE A 742 16.46 -12.85 -26.03
N ILE A 743 15.59 -12.02 -26.61
CA ILE A 743 14.94 -12.27 -27.91
C ILE A 743 15.17 -11.11 -28.90
N SER A 744 15.94 -11.39 -29.95
CA SER A 744 16.22 -10.51 -31.09
C SER A 744 16.94 -9.21 -30.70
N VAL A 745 18.13 -9.38 -30.12
CA VAL A 745 18.99 -8.31 -29.60
C VAL A 745 20.05 -7.90 -30.65
N TYR A 746 20.30 -6.59 -30.75
CA TYR A 746 21.47 -6.02 -31.43
C TYR A 746 22.28 -5.21 -30.41
N SER A 747 23.54 -5.57 -30.18
CA SER A 747 24.39 -4.88 -29.19
C SER A 747 25.80 -4.61 -29.71
N GLN A 748 26.40 -3.55 -29.16
CA GLN A 748 27.85 -3.32 -29.14
C GLN A 748 28.21 -3.12 -27.67
N THR A 749 29.02 -4.02 -27.12
CA THR A 749 29.26 -4.11 -25.66
C THR A 749 30.75 -4.25 -25.36
N MET A 750 31.19 -3.61 -24.28
CA MET A 750 32.43 -3.95 -23.57
C MET A 750 32.04 -4.24 -22.12
N THR A 751 32.61 -5.28 -21.52
CA THR A 751 32.54 -5.56 -20.07
C THR A 751 33.97 -5.74 -19.55
N SER A 752 34.19 -5.66 -18.24
CA SER A 752 35.28 -6.43 -17.62
C SER A 752 34.80 -7.87 -17.51
N ASP A 753 34.32 -8.25 -16.32
CA ASP A 753 34.26 -9.64 -15.89
C ASP A 753 32.81 -10.08 -15.64
N VAL A 754 32.55 -11.39 -15.79
CA VAL A 754 31.20 -11.97 -15.71
C VAL A 754 31.26 -13.32 -14.97
N SER A 755 30.56 -13.44 -13.84
CA SER A 755 30.49 -14.67 -13.03
C SER A 755 29.08 -14.96 -12.51
N ASP A 756 28.81 -16.19 -12.05
CA ASP A 756 27.58 -16.54 -11.33
C ASP A 756 26.27 -16.31 -12.16
N LEU A 757 26.19 -16.94 -13.34
CA LEU A 757 25.16 -16.66 -14.37
C LEU A 757 24.35 -17.91 -14.81
N ASP A 758 23.13 -18.07 -14.28
CA ASP A 758 22.34 -19.31 -14.39
C ASP A 758 21.15 -19.26 -15.38
N ASN A 759 20.86 -20.41 -16.01
CA ASN A 759 19.62 -20.69 -16.78
C ASN A 759 19.31 -19.77 -17.97
N GLN A 760 20.33 -19.19 -18.61
CA GLN A 760 20.13 -18.13 -19.60
C GLN A 760 19.77 -18.60 -21.03
N THR A 761 18.84 -17.89 -21.69
CA THR A 761 18.33 -18.24 -23.04
C THR A 761 18.44 -17.10 -24.06
N PHE A 762 19.25 -17.31 -25.11
CA PHE A 762 19.55 -16.31 -26.15
C PHE A 762 19.00 -16.69 -27.54
N ILE A 763 18.14 -15.86 -28.14
CA ILE A 763 17.44 -16.15 -29.40
C ILE A 763 17.56 -15.00 -30.42
N ARG A 764 18.32 -15.23 -31.51
CA ARG A 764 18.65 -14.24 -32.56
C ARG A 764 19.47 -13.04 -32.04
N VAL A 765 20.66 -13.30 -31.52
CA VAL A 765 21.60 -12.25 -31.09
C VAL A 765 22.52 -11.85 -32.25
N TYR A 766 22.76 -10.55 -32.40
CA TYR A 766 23.81 -9.97 -33.22
C TYR A 766 24.69 -9.09 -32.32
N SER A 767 25.95 -9.48 -32.12
CA SER A 767 26.87 -8.82 -31.19
C SER A 767 28.24 -8.52 -31.78
N GLN A 768 28.85 -7.46 -31.27
CA GLN A 768 30.29 -7.24 -31.30
C GLN A 768 30.71 -6.98 -29.85
N THR A 769 31.59 -7.83 -29.32
CA THR A 769 31.89 -7.88 -27.89
C THR A 769 33.38 -8.02 -27.64
N MET A 770 33.88 -7.32 -26.62
CA MET A 770 35.13 -7.63 -25.93
C MET A 770 34.77 -7.85 -24.45
N THR A 771 35.32 -8.90 -23.85
CA THR A 771 35.31 -9.14 -22.40
C THR A 771 36.77 -9.32 -21.94
N SER A 772 37.03 -9.22 -20.64
CA SER A 772 38.15 -9.97 -20.06
C SER A 772 37.68 -11.40 -19.84
N ASP A 773 37.28 -11.73 -18.62
CA ASP A 773 37.23 -13.11 -18.14
C ASP A 773 35.79 -13.55 -17.83
N VAL A 774 35.54 -14.86 -17.94
CA VAL A 774 34.19 -15.46 -17.80
C VAL A 774 34.29 -16.78 -17.03
N SER A 775 33.65 -16.87 -15.87
CA SER A 775 33.62 -18.08 -15.03
C SER A 775 32.24 -18.38 -14.44
N ASP A 776 32.00 -19.59 -13.92
CA ASP A 776 30.81 -19.93 -13.13
C ASP A 776 29.47 -19.73 -13.90
N LEU A 777 29.33 -20.39 -15.07
CA LEU A 777 28.24 -20.16 -16.05
C LEU A 777 27.43 -21.42 -16.43
N ASP A 778 26.22 -21.55 -15.87
CA ASP A 778 25.42 -22.79 -15.92
C ASP A 778 24.18 -22.75 -16.86
N ASN A 779 23.84 -23.92 -17.43
CA ASN A 779 22.57 -24.21 -18.12
C ASN A 779 22.21 -23.33 -19.34
N GLN A 780 23.21 -22.76 -20.03
CA GLN A 780 22.96 -21.72 -21.04
C GLN A 780 22.55 -22.25 -22.44
N THR A 781 21.58 -21.59 -23.09
CA THR A 781 21.04 -21.98 -24.41
C THR A 781 21.09 -20.86 -25.46
N PHE A 782 21.92 -21.05 -26.50
CA PHE A 782 22.14 -20.10 -27.59
C PHE A 782 21.52 -20.56 -28.92
N THR A 783 20.68 -19.73 -29.54
CA THR A 783 20.01 -20.04 -30.82
C THR A 783 20.07 -18.90 -31.85
N ARG A 784 20.74 -19.17 -32.98
CA ARG A 784 20.98 -18.23 -34.10
C ARG A 784 21.78 -16.98 -33.68
N VAL A 785 22.97 -17.20 -33.14
CA VAL A 785 23.91 -16.12 -32.80
C VAL A 785 24.80 -15.79 -34.00
N TYR A 786 25.05 -14.50 -34.20
CA TYR A 786 26.08 -13.96 -35.08
C TYR A 786 26.99 -13.05 -34.25
N SER A 787 28.24 -13.44 -34.05
CA SER A 787 29.17 -12.72 -33.16
C SER A 787 30.53 -12.47 -33.80
N GLN A 788 31.17 -11.40 -33.35
CA GLN A 788 32.61 -11.18 -33.43
C GLN A 788 33.08 -10.90 -32.00
N THR A 789 33.96 -11.74 -31.47
CA THR A 789 34.31 -11.75 -30.04
C THR A 789 35.82 -11.89 -29.87
N MET A 790 36.38 -11.16 -28.91
CA MET A 790 37.61 -11.59 -28.24
C MET A 790 37.35 -11.64 -26.73
N THR A 791 37.86 -12.68 -26.08
CA THR A 791 37.95 -12.86 -24.63
C THR A 791 39.43 -12.94 -24.25
N SER A 792 39.77 -12.80 -22.98
CA SER A 792 40.93 -13.52 -22.45
C SER A 792 40.49 -14.95 -22.16
N ASP A 793 40.16 -15.25 -20.90
CA ASP A 793 40.13 -16.61 -20.38
C ASP A 793 38.70 -17.05 -20.02
N VAL A 794 38.45 -18.37 -20.10
CA VAL A 794 37.12 -18.97 -19.88
C VAL A 794 37.25 -20.25 -19.08
N SER A 795 36.65 -20.32 -17.89
CA SER A 795 36.67 -21.52 -17.02
C SER A 795 35.32 -21.82 -16.37
N ASP A 796 35.12 -23.03 -15.85
CA ASP A 796 33.96 -23.38 -15.00
C ASP A 796 32.59 -23.19 -15.70
N LEU A 797 32.39 -23.86 -16.84
CA LEU A 797 31.26 -23.63 -17.78
C LEU A 797 30.44 -24.90 -18.10
N ASP A 798 29.24 -25.03 -17.49
CA ASP A 798 28.46 -26.28 -17.49
C ASP A 798 27.17 -26.27 -18.36
N ASN A 799 26.81 -27.46 -18.87
CA ASN A 799 25.51 -27.76 -19.50
C ASN A 799 25.10 -26.92 -20.74
N GLN A 800 26.05 -26.33 -21.46
CA GLN A 800 25.78 -25.32 -22.49
C GLN A 800 25.32 -25.89 -23.86
N THR A 801 24.35 -25.23 -24.50
CA THR A 801 23.76 -25.66 -25.79
C THR A 801 23.77 -24.58 -26.88
N PHE A 802 24.50 -24.83 -27.98
CA PHE A 802 24.71 -23.89 -29.09
C PHE A 802 24.07 -24.35 -30.41
N ILE A 803 23.13 -23.57 -30.97
CA ILE A 803 22.34 -23.96 -32.16
C ILE A 803 22.38 -22.88 -33.26
N ARG A 804 23.02 -23.21 -34.39
CA ARG A 804 23.26 -22.31 -35.56
C ARG A 804 24.05 -21.05 -35.20
N VAL A 805 25.26 -21.23 -34.67
CA VAL A 805 26.19 -20.13 -34.40
C VAL A 805 27.02 -19.82 -35.65
N TYR A 806 27.26 -18.54 -35.91
CA TYR A 806 28.25 -18.03 -36.86
C TYR A 806 29.19 -17.08 -36.09
N SER A 807 30.45 -17.47 -35.92
CA SER A 807 31.41 -16.72 -35.10
C SER A 807 32.76 -16.51 -35.79
N GLN A 808 33.42 -15.43 -35.40
CA GLN A 808 34.86 -15.24 -35.53
C GLN A 808 35.37 -14.93 -34.11
N THR A 809 36.27 -15.77 -33.60
CA THR A 809 36.66 -15.77 -32.18
C THR A 809 38.18 -15.85 -32.03
N MET A 810 38.70 -15.06 -31.09
CA MET A 810 40.03 -15.22 -30.50
C MET A 810 39.83 -15.40 -29.00
N THR A 811 40.48 -16.39 -28.39
CA THR A 811 40.60 -16.55 -26.93
C THR A 811 42.10 -16.66 -26.59
N SER A 812 42.48 -16.46 -25.33
CA SER A 812 43.65 -17.15 -24.80
C SER A 812 43.22 -18.57 -24.44
N ASP A 813 42.96 -18.82 -23.15
CA ASP A 813 42.94 -20.17 -22.60
C ASP A 813 41.53 -20.61 -22.18
N VAL A 814 41.28 -21.92 -22.23
CA VAL A 814 39.97 -22.52 -21.96
C VAL A 814 40.13 -23.78 -21.11
N SER A 815 39.58 -23.79 -19.89
CA SER A 815 39.66 -24.93 -18.97
C SER A 815 38.32 -25.27 -18.31
N ASP A 816 38.13 -26.51 -17.83
CA ASP A 816 37.01 -26.88 -16.94
C ASP A 816 35.60 -26.66 -17.56
N LEU A 817 35.32 -27.34 -18.68
CA LEU A 817 34.15 -27.11 -19.56
C LEU A 817 33.30 -28.38 -19.84
N ASP A 818 32.19 -28.54 -19.13
CA ASP A 818 31.42 -29.80 -19.07
C ASP A 818 30.09 -29.82 -19.87
N ASN A 819 29.71 -31.02 -20.33
CA ASN A 819 28.38 -31.36 -20.88
C ASN A 819 27.91 -30.56 -22.12
N GLN A 820 28.84 -29.99 -22.89
CA GLN A 820 28.51 -29.00 -23.94
C GLN A 820 27.99 -29.61 -25.27
N THR A 821 27.00 -28.96 -25.91
CA THR A 821 26.35 -29.43 -27.13
C THR A 821 26.31 -28.40 -28.27
N PHE A 822 27.00 -28.68 -29.38
CA PHE A 822 27.17 -27.78 -30.53
C PHE A 822 26.46 -28.30 -31.80
N ILE A 823 25.53 -27.52 -32.36
CA ILE A 823 24.67 -27.94 -33.50
C ILE A 823 24.65 -26.91 -34.65
N ARG A 824 25.25 -27.27 -35.79
CA ARG A 824 25.43 -26.42 -36.99
C ARG A 824 26.23 -25.14 -36.75
N VAL A 825 27.42 -25.28 -36.18
CA VAL A 825 28.37 -24.16 -35.99
C VAL A 825 29.17 -23.91 -37.27
N TYR A 826 29.40 -22.63 -37.57
CA TYR A 826 30.36 -22.16 -38.57
C TYR A 826 31.33 -21.19 -37.88
N SER A 827 32.60 -21.57 -37.73
CA SER A 827 33.58 -20.79 -36.96
C SER A 827 34.90 -20.60 -37.70
N GLN A 828 35.56 -19.50 -37.38
CA GLN A 828 37.01 -19.32 -37.54
C GLN A 828 37.56 -18.96 -36.16
N THR A 829 38.49 -19.76 -35.65
CA THR A 829 38.95 -19.67 -34.27
C THR A 829 40.47 -19.77 -34.20
N MET A 830 41.09 -18.96 -33.35
CA MET A 830 42.39 -19.33 -32.75
C MET A 830 42.26 -19.26 -31.23
N THR A 831 42.88 -20.23 -30.56
CA THR A 831 43.09 -20.31 -29.10
C THR A 831 44.59 -20.39 -28.85
N SER A 832 45.03 -20.15 -27.61
CA SER A 832 46.23 -20.83 -27.12
C SER A 832 45.84 -22.23 -26.67
N ASP A 833 45.64 -22.43 -25.37
CA ASP A 833 45.67 -23.76 -24.76
C ASP A 833 44.26 -24.19 -24.28
N VAL A 834 43.99 -25.49 -24.33
CA VAL A 834 42.64 -26.06 -24.17
C VAL A 834 42.70 -27.33 -23.33
N SER A 835 42.14 -27.33 -22.12
CA SER A 835 42.16 -28.52 -21.24
C SER A 835 40.92 -28.73 -20.36
N GLY A 836 40.78 -29.92 -19.76
CA GLY A 836 39.69 -30.25 -18.83
C GLY A 836 38.29 -30.14 -19.44
N LEU A 837 37.99 -30.89 -20.51
CA LEU A 837 36.72 -30.76 -21.25
C LEU A 837 35.99 -32.09 -21.48
N ASP A 838 35.00 -32.38 -20.63
CA ASP A 838 34.26 -33.64 -20.68
C ASP A 838 32.90 -33.58 -21.42
N ASN A 839 32.45 -34.75 -21.87
CA ASN A 839 31.08 -35.04 -22.32
C ASN A 839 30.59 -34.25 -23.55
N GLN A 840 31.50 -33.64 -24.32
CA GLN A 840 31.15 -32.70 -25.39
C GLN A 840 30.58 -33.37 -26.66
N THR A 841 29.57 -32.73 -27.29
CA THR A 841 28.86 -33.26 -28.48
C THR A 841 28.77 -32.25 -29.63
N PHE A 842 29.43 -32.57 -30.76
CA PHE A 842 29.53 -31.71 -31.95
C PHE A 842 28.77 -32.27 -33.17
N ILE A 843 27.82 -31.51 -33.73
CA ILE A 843 26.93 -31.98 -34.81
C ILE A 843 26.85 -30.98 -35.99
N ARG A 844 27.41 -31.38 -37.15
CA ARG A 844 27.52 -30.57 -38.39
C ARG A 844 28.32 -29.27 -38.22
N VAL A 845 29.53 -29.38 -37.67
CA VAL A 845 30.48 -28.27 -37.54
C VAL A 845 31.24 -28.05 -38.84
N TYR A 846 31.47 -26.77 -39.17
CA TYR A 846 32.39 -26.32 -40.22
C TYR A 846 33.37 -25.34 -39.59
N SER A 847 34.65 -25.72 -39.48
CA SER A 847 35.66 -24.93 -38.76
C SER A 847 36.96 -24.76 -39.55
N GLN A 848 37.64 -23.64 -39.27
CA GLN A 848 39.07 -23.47 -39.49
C GLN A 848 39.68 -23.07 -38.13
N THR A 849 40.62 -23.87 -37.64
CA THR A 849 41.14 -23.74 -36.27
C THR A 849 42.66 -23.78 -36.26
N MET A 850 43.26 -22.91 -35.45
CA MET A 850 44.64 -23.01 -34.97
C MET A 850 44.57 -23.11 -33.44
N THR A 851 45.29 -24.05 -32.83
CA THR A 851 45.54 -24.11 -31.38
C THR A 851 47.05 -24.19 -31.16
N SER A 852 47.52 -23.91 -29.94
CA SER A 852 48.73 -24.58 -29.46
C SER A 852 48.34 -25.97 -28.98
N ASP A 853 48.16 -26.14 -27.67
CA ASP A 853 48.23 -27.46 -27.04
C ASP A 853 46.86 -27.88 -26.47
N VAL A 854 46.62 -29.20 -26.42
CA VAL A 854 45.33 -29.80 -26.05
C VAL A 854 45.55 -31.00 -25.12
N SER A 855 45.10 -30.92 -23.86
CA SER A 855 45.24 -32.00 -22.86
C SER A 855 43.98 -32.24 -22.03
N ASP A 856 43.80 -33.43 -21.45
CA ASP A 856 42.72 -33.73 -20.50
C ASP A 856 41.30 -33.62 -21.11
N LEU A 857 41.00 -34.43 -22.14
CA LEU A 857 39.74 -34.36 -22.92
C LEU A 857 38.96 -35.70 -22.98
N ASP A 858 37.85 -35.79 -22.24
CA ASP A 858 37.09 -37.04 -22.08
C ASP A 858 35.71 -37.10 -22.79
N ASN A 859 35.30 -38.31 -23.20
CA ASN A 859 33.94 -38.66 -23.62
C ASN A 859 33.36 -37.89 -24.84
N GLN A 860 34.21 -37.34 -25.71
CA GLN A 860 33.79 -36.43 -26.79
C GLN A 860 33.18 -37.12 -28.02
N THR A 861 32.13 -36.54 -28.61
CA THR A 861 31.37 -37.10 -29.75
C THR A 861 31.23 -36.15 -30.94
N PHE A 862 31.80 -36.50 -32.09
CA PHE A 862 31.85 -35.67 -33.32
C PHE A 862 31.05 -36.27 -34.48
N ILE A 863 30.08 -35.54 -35.04
CA ILE A 863 29.15 -36.04 -36.07
C ILE A 863 29.03 -35.08 -37.26
N ARG A 864 29.50 -35.50 -38.44
CA ARG A 864 29.51 -34.72 -39.70
C ARG A 864 30.33 -33.43 -39.64
N VAL A 865 31.55 -33.52 -39.12
CA VAL A 865 32.50 -32.41 -39.05
C VAL A 865 33.24 -32.22 -40.38
N TYR A 866 33.47 -30.96 -40.75
CA TYR A 866 34.35 -30.53 -41.83
C TYR A 866 35.35 -29.53 -41.26
N SER A 867 36.64 -29.90 -41.19
CA SER A 867 37.66 -29.09 -40.53
C SER A 867 38.93 -28.91 -41.36
N GLN A 868 39.61 -27.79 -41.13
CA GLN A 868 41.03 -27.62 -41.39
C GLN A 868 41.67 -27.20 -40.07
N THR A 869 42.65 -27.97 -39.58
CA THR A 869 43.23 -27.81 -38.24
C THR A 869 44.75 -27.79 -38.31
N MET A 870 45.37 -26.89 -37.55
CA MET A 870 46.76 -27.00 -37.12
C MET A 870 46.75 -27.00 -35.59
N THR A 871 47.50 -27.91 -34.97
CA THR A 871 47.81 -27.91 -33.54
C THR A 871 49.33 -27.99 -33.39
N SER A 872 49.88 -27.67 -32.21
CA SER A 872 51.14 -28.30 -31.79
C SER A 872 50.79 -29.68 -31.23
N ASP A 873 50.68 -29.80 -29.91
CA ASP A 873 50.79 -31.10 -29.22
C ASP A 873 49.45 -31.52 -28.59
N VAL A 874 49.22 -32.83 -28.49
CA VAL A 874 47.95 -33.42 -28.04
C VAL A 874 48.21 -34.61 -27.12
N SER A 875 47.77 -34.54 -25.86
CA SER A 875 47.94 -35.62 -24.86
C SER A 875 46.67 -35.88 -24.04
N ASP A 876 46.58 -37.03 -23.36
CA ASP A 876 45.55 -37.30 -22.34
C ASP A 876 44.09 -37.24 -22.86
N LEU A 877 43.78 -38.02 -23.91
CA LEU A 877 42.51 -37.98 -24.65
C LEU A 877 41.74 -39.33 -24.63
N ASN A 878 40.66 -39.45 -23.84
CA ASN A 878 39.91 -40.71 -23.69
C ASN A 878 38.50 -40.73 -24.35
N ASN A 879 38.04 -41.93 -24.70
CA ASN A 879 36.64 -42.28 -25.02
C ASN A 879 36.02 -41.54 -26.24
N GLN A 880 36.84 -41.08 -27.19
CA GLN A 880 36.37 -40.20 -28.27
C GLN A 880 35.68 -40.93 -29.45
N THR A 881 34.59 -40.37 -29.97
CA THR A 881 33.78 -40.99 -31.05
C THR A 881 33.56 -40.07 -32.26
N PHE A 882 34.13 -40.43 -33.41
CA PHE A 882 34.11 -39.66 -34.67
C PHE A 882 33.26 -40.32 -35.76
N ILE A 883 32.24 -39.63 -36.26
CA ILE A 883 31.26 -40.16 -37.22
C ILE A 883 31.10 -39.25 -38.46
N THR A 884 31.60 -39.72 -39.60
CA THR A 884 31.55 -39.05 -40.92
C THR A 884 32.30 -37.72 -40.93
N VAL A 885 33.62 -37.78 -40.68
CA VAL A 885 34.51 -36.61 -40.60
C VAL A 885 35.26 -36.41 -41.92
N TYR A 886 35.40 -35.15 -42.34
CA TYR A 886 36.27 -34.73 -43.44
C TYR A 886 37.27 -33.71 -42.92
N SER A 887 38.56 -34.05 -42.90
CA SER A 887 39.59 -33.21 -42.27
C SER A 887 40.86 -33.09 -43.11
N GLN A 888 41.54 -31.96 -42.93
CA GLN A 888 42.95 -31.78 -43.25
C GLN A 888 43.65 -31.32 -41.97
N THR A 889 44.62 -32.08 -41.48
CA THR A 889 45.30 -31.81 -40.21
C THR A 889 46.82 -31.85 -40.33
N MET A 890 47.47 -30.94 -39.62
CA MET A 890 48.88 -31.04 -39.24
C MET A 890 48.93 -30.97 -37.71
N THR A 891 49.68 -31.86 -37.08
CA THR A 891 50.06 -31.79 -35.66
C THR A 891 51.59 -31.80 -35.59
N SER A 892 52.19 -31.42 -34.46
CA SER A 892 53.47 -32.03 -34.07
C SER A 892 53.17 -33.39 -33.46
N ASP A 893 53.11 -33.48 -32.15
CA ASP A 893 53.27 -34.74 -31.43
C ASP A 893 51.96 -35.17 -30.72
N VAL A 894 51.76 -36.48 -30.57
CA VAL A 894 50.51 -37.06 -30.07
C VAL A 894 50.81 -38.23 -29.11
N SER A 895 50.40 -38.13 -27.85
CA SER A 895 50.60 -39.19 -26.84
C SER A 895 49.36 -39.48 -25.99
N ASP A 896 49.31 -40.61 -25.29
CA ASP A 896 48.31 -40.90 -24.24
C ASP A 896 46.84 -40.85 -24.74
N LEU A 897 46.52 -41.66 -25.77
CA LEU A 897 45.26 -41.59 -26.54
C LEU A 897 44.42 -42.88 -26.49
N ASP A 898 43.32 -42.86 -25.74
CA ASP A 898 42.63 -44.06 -25.25
C ASP A 898 41.20 -44.26 -25.82
N ASN A 899 40.84 -45.51 -26.12
CA ASN A 899 39.45 -45.96 -26.39
C ASN A 899 38.71 -45.26 -27.57
N GLN A 900 39.45 -44.83 -28.59
CA GLN A 900 38.90 -44.00 -29.68
C GLN A 900 38.16 -44.78 -30.79
N THR A 901 37.06 -44.22 -31.32
CA THR A 901 36.21 -44.87 -32.34
C THR A 901 35.96 -43.99 -33.57
N PHE A 902 36.46 -44.40 -34.74
CA PHE A 902 36.40 -43.67 -36.01
C PHE A 902 35.52 -44.37 -37.06
N ILE A 903 34.46 -43.69 -37.54
CA ILE A 903 33.47 -44.26 -38.47
C ILE A 903 33.27 -43.35 -39.69
N ARG A 904 33.63 -43.83 -40.89
CA ARG A 904 33.55 -43.11 -42.18
C ARG A 904 34.36 -41.80 -42.22
N VAL A 905 35.60 -41.83 -41.74
CA VAL A 905 36.53 -40.70 -41.85
C VAL A 905 37.13 -40.64 -43.27
N ASN A 906 37.33 -39.42 -43.78
CA ASN A 906 38.09 -39.16 -45.00
C ASN A 906 39.08 -38.00 -44.74
N SER A 907 40.35 -38.31 -44.47
CA SER A 907 41.34 -37.37 -43.97
C SER A 907 42.61 -37.27 -44.84
N GLN A 908 43.30 -36.13 -44.72
CA GLN A 908 44.71 -35.99 -45.10
C GLN A 908 45.46 -35.47 -43.88
N THR A 909 46.48 -36.19 -43.44
CA THR A 909 47.16 -35.95 -42.15
C THR A 909 48.68 -35.92 -42.30
N MET A 910 49.33 -35.02 -41.57
CA MET A 910 50.73 -35.17 -41.22
C MET A 910 50.90 -34.97 -39.70
N THR A 911 51.75 -35.78 -39.10
CA THR A 911 52.22 -35.64 -37.71
C THR A 911 53.75 -35.67 -37.74
N SER A 912 54.42 -35.25 -36.66
CA SER A 912 55.74 -35.81 -36.35
C SER A 912 55.52 -37.16 -35.68
N ASP A 913 55.50 -37.19 -34.36
CA ASP A 913 55.71 -38.42 -33.60
C ASP A 913 54.43 -38.83 -32.83
N VAL A 914 54.25 -40.14 -32.63
CA VAL A 914 53.03 -40.72 -32.05
C VAL A 914 53.38 -41.86 -31.08
N SER A 915 52.99 -41.76 -29.80
CA SER A 915 53.23 -42.79 -28.78
C SER A 915 52.00 -43.08 -27.91
N ASP A 916 51.97 -44.22 -27.21
CA ASP A 916 51.01 -44.51 -26.13
C ASP A 916 49.52 -44.47 -26.59
N LEU A 917 49.14 -45.31 -27.56
CA LEU A 917 47.83 -45.30 -28.25
C LEU A 917 47.03 -46.62 -28.11
N ASP A 918 46.00 -46.63 -27.25
CA ASP A 918 45.30 -47.85 -26.82
C ASP A 918 43.84 -47.99 -27.35
N ASN A 919 43.42 -49.24 -27.59
CA ASN A 919 42.02 -49.67 -27.81
C ASN A 919 41.27 -49.02 -29.01
N GLN A 920 41.97 -48.56 -30.04
CA GLN A 920 41.38 -47.76 -31.12
C GLN A 920 40.61 -48.57 -32.18
N THR A 921 39.46 -48.07 -32.67
CA THR A 921 38.57 -48.76 -33.62
C THR A 921 38.27 -47.95 -34.88
N PHE A 922 38.69 -48.44 -36.05
CA PHE A 922 38.57 -47.76 -37.35
C PHE A 922 37.63 -48.48 -38.33
N ILE A 923 36.58 -47.80 -38.81
CA ILE A 923 35.53 -48.40 -39.66
C ILE A 923 35.23 -47.54 -40.90
N ARG A 924 35.56 -48.07 -42.09
CA ARG A 924 35.41 -47.39 -43.42
C ARG A 924 36.19 -46.08 -43.54
N VAL A 925 37.45 -46.07 -43.12
CA VAL A 925 38.34 -44.91 -43.23
C VAL A 925 38.97 -44.83 -44.62
N TYR A 926 39.12 -43.60 -45.14
CA TYR A 926 39.94 -43.25 -46.29
C TYR A 926 41.00 -42.23 -45.83
N SER A 927 42.29 -42.51 -46.00
CA SER A 927 43.34 -41.60 -45.52
C SER A 927 44.55 -41.48 -46.45
N GLN A 928 45.21 -40.33 -46.39
CA GLN A 928 46.59 -40.13 -46.84
C GLN A 928 47.37 -39.56 -45.66
N THR A 929 48.42 -40.25 -45.23
CA THR A 929 49.09 -39.98 -43.93
C THR A 929 50.60 -40.02 -44.11
N MET A 930 51.29 -39.06 -43.50
CA MET A 930 52.74 -39.12 -43.29
C MET A 930 53.03 -38.89 -41.80
N THR A 931 53.89 -39.72 -41.21
CA THR A 931 54.42 -39.53 -39.85
C THR A 931 55.95 -39.57 -39.91
N SER A 932 56.64 -39.11 -38.87
CA SER A 932 57.98 -39.63 -38.59
C SER A 932 57.81 -40.96 -37.85
N ASP A 933 57.84 -40.93 -36.52
CA ASP A 933 58.10 -42.12 -35.71
C ASP A 933 56.87 -42.52 -34.88
N VAL A 934 56.71 -43.83 -34.63
CA VAL A 934 55.52 -44.41 -33.99
C VAL A 934 55.91 -45.51 -33.00
N SER A 935 55.53 -45.39 -31.73
CA SER A 935 55.80 -46.42 -30.70
C SER A 935 54.58 -46.71 -29.80
N ASP A 936 54.59 -47.83 -29.09
CA ASP A 936 53.66 -48.12 -27.98
C ASP A 936 52.17 -48.08 -28.39
N LEU A 937 51.77 -48.97 -29.32
CA LEU A 937 50.44 -49.01 -29.94
C LEU A 937 49.70 -50.35 -29.69
N ASP A 938 48.61 -50.32 -28.91
CA ASP A 938 47.93 -51.52 -28.41
C ASP A 938 46.46 -51.67 -28.87
N ASN A 939 46.04 -52.93 -29.07
CA ASN A 939 44.64 -53.36 -29.19
C ASN A 939 43.79 -52.77 -30.34
N GLN A 940 44.39 -52.19 -31.39
CA GLN A 940 43.63 -51.48 -32.43
C GLN A 940 42.93 -52.38 -33.46
N THR A 941 41.78 -51.94 -33.98
CA THR A 941 40.87 -52.72 -34.83
C THR A 941 40.46 -51.98 -36.11
N PHE A 942 40.95 -52.44 -37.27
CA PHE A 942 40.74 -51.83 -38.58
C PHE A 942 39.77 -52.61 -39.47
N THR A 943 38.68 -51.97 -39.94
CA THR A 943 37.65 -52.57 -40.80
C THR A 943 37.33 -51.73 -42.03
N ARG A 944 37.58 -52.27 -43.24
CA ARG A 944 37.31 -51.61 -44.54
C ARG A 944 38.06 -50.29 -44.75
N VAL A 945 39.34 -50.25 -44.36
CA VAL A 945 40.20 -49.07 -44.48
C VAL A 945 40.90 -49.04 -45.84
N TYR A 946 41.06 -47.85 -46.41
CA TYR A 946 41.82 -47.57 -47.62
C TYR A 946 42.83 -46.45 -47.32
N SER A 947 44.13 -46.73 -47.40
CA SER A 947 45.16 -45.76 -47.00
C SER A 947 46.35 -45.68 -47.96
N GLN A 948 47.01 -44.52 -47.97
CA GLN A 948 48.38 -44.37 -48.43
C GLN A 948 49.18 -43.75 -47.29
N THR A 949 50.21 -44.46 -46.83
CA THR A 949 50.94 -44.12 -45.60
C THR A 949 52.44 -44.17 -45.85
N MET A 950 53.18 -43.17 -45.36
CA MET A 950 54.63 -43.29 -45.19
C MET A 950 55.00 -42.92 -43.75
N THR A 951 55.85 -43.73 -43.13
CA THR A 951 56.44 -43.48 -41.80
C THR A 951 57.96 -43.58 -41.93
N SER A 952 58.73 -43.05 -40.98
CA SER A 952 60.11 -43.52 -40.80
C SER A 952 60.06 -44.83 -40.00
N ASP A 953 60.10 -44.74 -38.68
CA ASP A 953 60.44 -45.87 -37.83
C ASP A 953 59.25 -46.25 -36.93
N VAL A 954 59.12 -47.56 -36.63
CA VAL A 954 57.96 -48.12 -35.92
C VAL A 954 58.40 -49.17 -34.90
N SER A 955 57.99 -49.05 -33.63
CA SER A 955 58.26 -50.05 -32.59
C SER A 955 57.04 -50.36 -31.71
N ASP A 956 57.08 -51.47 -30.98
CA ASP A 956 56.20 -51.80 -29.86
C ASP A 956 54.68 -51.79 -30.20
N LEU A 957 54.27 -52.73 -31.07
CA LEU A 957 52.88 -52.87 -31.57
C LEU A 957 52.20 -54.22 -31.24
N ASP A 958 51.20 -54.20 -30.36
CA ASP A 958 50.52 -55.42 -29.86
C ASP A 958 49.02 -55.52 -30.23
N ASN A 959 48.53 -56.77 -30.30
CA ASN A 959 47.11 -57.16 -30.42
C ASN A 959 46.30 -56.61 -31.63
N GLN A 960 46.99 -56.06 -32.64
CA GLN A 960 46.41 -55.39 -33.81
C GLN A 960 45.53 -56.30 -34.69
N THR A 961 44.34 -55.84 -35.09
CA THR A 961 43.33 -56.63 -35.85
C THR A 961 42.86 -55.96 -37.15
N PHE A 962 43.05 -56.62 -38.30
CA PHE A 962 42.76 -56.08 -39.64
C PHE A 962 41.72 -56.88 -40.42
N ILE A 963 40.69 -56.20 -40.98
CA ILE A 963 39.57 -56.81 -41.71
C ILE A 963 39.29 -56.06 -43.02
N SER A 964 39.62 -56.65 -44.17
CA SER A 964 39.42 -56.08 -45.52
C SER A 964 40.02 -54.69 -45.72
N VAL A 965 41.34 -54.57 -45.52
CA VAL A 965 42.12 -53.32 -45.61
C VAL A 965 42.91 -53.27 -46.91
N TYR A 966 42.96 -52.10 -47.55
CA TYR A 966 43.70 -51.84 -48.79
C TYR A 966 44.65 -50.65 -48.62
N SER A 967 45.90 -50.92 -48.23
CA SER A 967 46.93 -49.90 -48.01
C SER A 967 48.02 -49.90 -49.08
N GLN A 968 48.70 -48.76 -49.21
CA GLN A 968 50.06 -48.66 -49.76
C GLN A 968 50.94 -48.02 -48.70
N THR A 969 51.84 -48.80 -48.10
CA THR A 969 52.70 -48.37 -46.99
C THR A 969 54.17 -48.39 -47.40
N MET A 970 54.94 -47.39 -46.95
CA MET A 970 56.40 -47.36 -46.96
C MET A 970 56.89 -47.06 -45.54
N THR A 971 57.88 -47.79 -45.03
CA THR A 971 58.54 -47.59 -43.73
C THR A 971 60.06 -47.75 -43.91
N SER A 972 60.90 -47.16 -43.03
CA SER A 972 62.35 -47.39 -43.04
C SER A 972 62.74 -48.60 -42.19
N ASP A 973 62.54 -48.52 -40.87
CA ASP A 973 62.87 -49.58 -39.92
C ASP A 973 61.65 -49.94 -39.04
N VAL A 974 61.62 -51.18 -38.54
CA VAL A 974 60.48 -51.75 -37.80
C VAL A 974 61.00 -52.75 -36.75
N SER A 975 60.59 -52.62 -35.49
CA SER A 975 60.93 -53.52 -34.39
C SER A 975 59.71 -53.92 -33.54
N ASP A 976 59.85 -55.01 -32.79
CA ASP A 976 58.98 -55.47 -31.69
C ASP A 976 57.45 -55.40 -31.93
N LEU A 977 56.89 -56.50 -32.46
CA LEU A 977 55.45 -56.68 -32.73
C LEU A 977 54.96 -58.06 -32.28
N ASP A 978 53.86 -58.14 -31.52
CA ASP A 978 53.19 -59.39 -31.17
C ASP A 978 51.67 -59.41 -31.54
N ASN A 979 51.07 -60.60 -31.50
CA ASN A 979 49.61 -60.89 -31.66
C ASN A 979 48.82 -60.33 -32.88
N GLN A 980 49.50 -59.94 -33.96
CA GLN A 980 48.90 -59.40 -35.20
C GLN A 980 47.89 -60.36 -35.89
N THR A 981 46.64 -59.92 -36.12
CA THR A 981 45.53 -60.74 -36.66
C THR A 981 44.91 -60.21 -37.96
N PHE A 982 44.97 -60.99 -39.05
CA PHE A 982 44.48 -60.59 -40.39
C PHE A 982 43.33 -61.44 -40.92
N THR A 983 42.20 -60.80 -41.27
CA THR A 983 41.03 -61.44 -41.89
C THR A 983 40.70 -60.84 -43.25
N ARG A 984 41.20 -61.51 -44.30
CA ARG A 984 40.97 -61.23 -45.73
C ARG A 984 41.52 -59.88 -46.20
N VAL A 985 42.75 -59.93 -46.70
CA VAL A 985 43.41 -58.90 -47.53
C VAL A 985 42.89 -59.01 -48.97
#